data_AF-A0A110B1J0-F1
#
_entry.id   AF-A0A110B1J0-F1
#
_cell.length_a   1.000
_cell.length_b   1.000
_cell.length_c   1.000
_cell.angle_alpha   90.00
_cell.angle_beta   90.00
_cell.angle_gamma   90.00
#
_symmetry.space_group_name_H-M   'P 1'
#
loop_
_entity.id
_entity.type
_entity.pdbx_description
1 polymer ?
#
loop_
_entity_poly.entity_id
_entity_poly.type
_entity_poly.pdbx_seq_one_letter_code
_entity_poly.pdbx_strand_id
1 'polypeptide(L)'
;MDQIQLYINDQLVDLSDDSPIALTFQINNLAEVQNQQGNTSNQFKLPLTQRNRQILGFPDDMAFATNLPYQKYEAKIIQDGLEIVPYGIGELNGIEQDTANITILSGNTDFFDSIGGKLYDMGDSTSIWSNYGQNLVWQPYDHTWDINSAADSQTKTDGWIYPIIDYGYMTDDFTTSIDVHNLRPGFFIKTAIDLLLKSTGYKASGSLMGDPLYPLMIAQFSNGSFEHGADYQNQVDSRGCDVNLPSALTVKYSKAGVNVGMVVFPGVTYNPNGFYNASTGIYTSTIRNSVNITLTIPSFYFYGNYNGSYAANIDIKIIYTDPANGDVTLATTNYYLSNNPSLIRLGPYRHGYTVTPKTIVSASADLPAGGMIKAIYQFNGYSQSIFTMAAGAELVIKSANQIVLYGQTVQCERIFPDISQKDLLKDTLQRFGIICQTDNTNKTVSFNSFKDIVNNIPIARDWSNKCLNQGKQVTFQLGNYAQVNYMQYQTDENLLPLKYGWSQIRIADQTLPASATLVQSPFGPSFNRPYYGGSVAQITMIDQNSGGNDFTISVVPRILIDQKLKIGEIGKTVKFTDGINPARVINDIISTPYFYKPDAPDLGPGFGQASLMFEDLRKQYYPELEKILTQTKKVVRYILLTPRDILELDLLIPVYIQQDSAYYYINKIDAWRKGQPVKVELVKLG
;
A
#
# COMPACT_ATOMS: atom_id res chain seq x y z
N MET A 1 -34.18 16.00 -37.13
CA MET A 1 -34.60 15.61 -35.77
C MET A 1 -33.33 15.24 -35.03
N ASP A 2 -32.96 16.06 -34.04
CA ASP A 2 -31.77 15.88 -33.20
C ASP A 2 -32.15 15.07 -31.97
N GLN A 3 -32.32 13.76 -32.14
CA GLN A 3 -32.85 12.93 -31.07
C GLN A 3 -31.71 12.48 -30.16
N ILE A 4 -31.52 13.23 -29.07
CA ILE A 4 -30.73 12.80 -27.92
C ILE A 4 -31.61 11.98 -26.96
N GLN A 5 -31.06 10.92 -26.40
CA GLN A 5 -31.70 10.10 -25.38
C GLN A 5 -30.73 9.88 -24.23
N LEU A 6 -31.21 10.06 -23.00
CA LEU A 6 -30.50 9.75 -21.78
C LEU A 6 -31.19 8.58 -21.09
N TYR A 7 -30.43 7.56 -20.75
CA TYR A 7 -30.89 6.48 -19.88
C TYR A 7 -30.16 6.59 -18.56
N ILE A 8 -30.91 6.44 -17.46
CA ILE A 8 -30.37 6.34 -16.10
C ILE A 8 -30.89 5.03 -15.51
N ASN A 9 -30.00 4.18 -15.01
CA ASN A 9 -30.29 2.81 -14.54
C ASN A 9 -31.13 2.02 -15.58
N ASP A 10 -30.69 2.05 -16.84
CA ASP A 10 -31.38 1.47 -18.02
C ASP A 10 -32.80 1.99 -18.31
N GLN A 11 -33.25 3.04 -17.63
CA GLN A 11 -34.55 3.66 -17.86
C GLN A 11 -34.42 4.96 -18.64
N LEU A 12 -35.24 5.12 -19.69
CA LEU A 12 -35.28 6.34 -20.49
C LEU A 12 -35.78 7.51 -19.65
N VAL A 13 -34.97 8.56 -19.57
CA VAL A 13 -35.23 9.78 -18.82
C VAL A 13 -35.99 10.78 -19.69
N ASP A 14 -36.94 11.49 -19.08
CA ASP A 14 -37.63 12.59 -19.75
C ASP A 14 -36.70 13.82 -19.77
N LEU A 15 -36.27 14.25 -20.96
CA LEU A 15 -35.43 15.44 -21.16
C LEU A 15 -36.28 16.67 -21.50
N SER A 16 -35.84 17.86 -21.09
CA SER A 16 -36.42 19.13 -21.53
C SER A 16 -35.69 19.65 -22.76
N ASP A 17 -36.40 20.35 -23.65
CA ASP A 17 -35.80 20.97 -24.84
C ASP A 17 -34.81 22.11 -24.47
N ASP A 18 -34.97 22.69 -23.27
CA ASP A 18 -34.24 23.87 -22.81
C ASP A 18 -32.94 23.55 -22.02
N SER A 19 -32.65 22.28 -21.75
CA SER A 19 -31.46 21.86 -20.98
C SER A 19 -30.60 20.85 -21.74
N PRO A 20 -29.81 21.33 -22.72
CA PRO A 20 -29.03 20.45 -23.56
C PRO A 20 -27.85 19.83 -22.79
N ILE A 21 -27.62 18.55 -23.03
CA ILE A 21 -26.46 17.81 -22.53
C ILE A 21 -25.28 18.14 -23.45
N ALA A 22 -24.22 18.72 -22.87
CA ALA A 22 -23.00 19.12 -23.55
C ALA A 22 -21.83 18.33 -22.99
N LEU A 23 -21.07 17.66 -23.86
CA LEU A 23 -20.04 16.69 -23.46
C LEU A 23 -18.63 17.26 -23.64
N THR A 24 -17.79 17.10 -22.62
CA THR A 24 -16.40 17.53 -22.62
C THR A 24 -15.50 16.30 -22.65
N PHE A 25 -14.58 16.28 -23.62
CA PHE A 25 -13.57 15.23 -23.79
C PHE A 25 -12.19 15.84 -23.65
N GLN A 26 -11.29 15.21 -22.90
CA GLN A 26 -9.98 15.77 -22.62
C GLN A 26 -8.92 14.70 -22.42
N ILE A 27 -7.70 15.00 -22.85
CA ILE A 27 -6.54 14.14 -22.63
C ILE A 27 -5.84 14.54 -21.34
N ASN A 28 -5.36 13.57 -20.56
CA ASN A 28 -4.59 13.83 -19.35
C ASN A 28 -3.28 14.57 -19.72
N ASN A 29 -3.14 15.83 -19.30
CA ASN A 29 -1.89 16.56 -19.43
C ASN A 29 -0.90 16.12 -18.34
N LEU A 30 0.36 15.83 -18.71
CA LEU A 30 1.43 15.41 -17.78
C LEU A 30 1.70 16.43 -16.65
N ALA A 31 1.44 17.73 -16.84
CA ALA A 31 1.52 18.72 -15.76
C ALA A 31 0.28 18.80 -14.86
N GLU A 32 -0.85 18.24 -15.30
CA GLU A 32 -2.13 18.31 -14.59
C GLU A 32 -2.59 16.94 -14.07
N VAL A 33 -1.74 15.91 -14.15
CA VAL A 33 -1.93 14.55 -13.56
C VAL A 33 -2.18 14.60 -12.03
N GLN A 34 -2.08 15.78 -11.42
CA GLN A 34 -2.50 15.99 -10.03
C GLN A 34 -4.00 15.75 -9.83
N ASN A 35 -4.86 16.09 -10.80
CA ASN A 35 -6.31 15.91 -10.70
C ASN A 35 -6.81 15.06 -11.87
N GLN A 36 -7.45 13.93 -11.59
CA GLN A 36 -7.98 12.98 -12.57
C GLN A 36 -8.86 13.70 -13.61
N GLN A 37 -8.47 13.69 -14.89
CA GLN A 37 -9.24 14.28 -15.98
C GLN A 37 -9.97 13.19 -16.77
N GLY A 38 -11.23 12.96 -16.42
CA GLY A 38 -12.17 12.14 -17.20
C GLY A 38 -13.02 12.96 -18.16
N ASN A 39 -13.86 12.29 -18.94
CA ASN A 39 -14.88 12.95 -19.75
C ASN A 39 -16.05 13.34 -18.83
N THR A 40 -16.66 14.50 -19.08
CA THR A 40 -17.72 15.02 -18.22
C THR A 40 -18.76 15.79 -19.04
N SER A 41 -20.01 15.79 -18.60
CA SER A 41 -21.01 16.70 -19.10
C SER A 41 -20.97 18.04 -18.36
N ASN A 42 -21.61 19.07 -18.93
CA ASN A 42 -22.09 20.16 -18.10
C ASN A 42 -23.09 19.64 -17.05
N GLN A 43 -23.32 20.43 -16.00
CA GLN A 43 -24.52 20.25 -15.19
C GLN A 43 -25.74 20.65 -16.03
N PHE A 44 -26.70 19.74 -16.17
CA PHE A 44 -27.97 19.99 -16.89
C PHE A 44 -29.16 19.64 -15.99
N LYS A 45 -30.33 20.18 -16.36
CA LYS A 45 -31.56 20.06 -15.58
C LYS A 45 -32.48 19.02 -16.19
N LEU A 46 -32.86 18.04 -15.37
CA LEU A 46 -33.94 17.12 -15.68
C LEU A 46 -35.25 17.64 -15.07
N PRO A 47 -36.37 17.69 -15.82
CA PRO A 47 -37.67 17.98 -15.23
C PRO A 47 -38.04 16.86 -14.24
N LEU A 48 -38.60 17.22 -13.07
CA LEU A 48 -39.11 16.26 -12.09
C LEU A 48 -40.48 15.69 -12.51
N THR A 49 -40.54 15.10 -13.70
CA THR A 49 -41.70 14.28 -14.10
C THR A 49 -41.85 13.11 -13.14
N GLN A 50 -43.05 12.53 -13.06
CA GLN A 50 -43.27 11.36 -12.21
C GLN A 50 -42.28 10.21 -12.50
N ARG A 51 -41.92 10.03 -13.79
CA ARG A 51 -40.93 9.04 -14.22
C ARG A 51 -39.53 9.39 -13.70
N ASN A 52 -39.05 10.60 -13.94
CA ASN A 52 -37.71 11.01 -13.48
C ASN A 52 -37.60 10.98 -11.96
N ARG A 53 -38.66 11.36 -11.24
CA ARG A 53 -38.74 11.21 -9.78
C ARG A 53 -38.56 9.77 -9.35
N GLN A 54 -39.24 8.82 -10.01
CA GLN A 54 -39.07 7.38 -9.70
C GLN A 54 -37.64 6.90 -9.97
N ILE A 55 -37.07 7.25 -11.13
CA ILE A 55 -35.70 6.88 -11.51
C ILE A 55 -34.69 7.37 -10.48
N LEU A 56 -34.83 8.60 -10.00
CA LEU A 56 -33.95 9.25 -9.04
C LEU A 56 -34.29 8.92 -7.57
N GLY A 57 -35.31 8.12 -7.30
CA GLY A 57 -35.72 7.73 -5.95
C GLY A 57 -36.43 8.80 -5.13
N PHE A 58 -37.25 9.63 -5.78
CA PHE A 58 -38.03 10.74 -5.20
C PHE A 58 -37.17 11.74 -4.41
N PRO A 59 -36.12 12.31 -5.02
CA PRO A 59 -35.15 13.15 -4.32
C PRO A 59 -35.74 14.46 -3.78
N ASP A 60 -36.91 14.87 -4.26
CA ASP A 60 -37.62 16.09 -3.87
C ASP A 60 -38.57 15.90 -2.67
N ASP A 61 -38.92 14.65 -2.34
CA ASP A 61 -39.91 14.35 -1.33
C ASP A 61 -39.27 14.15 0.06
N MET A 62 -39.43 15.14 0.93
CA MET A 62 -38.89 15.10 2.29
C MET A 62 -39.47 13.97 3.16
N ALA A 63 -40.64 13.43 2.81
CA ALA A 63 -41.25 12.32 3.53
C ALA A 63 -40.77 10.95 3.03
N PHE A 64 -40.19 10.87 1.83
CA PHE A 64 -39.80 9.62 1.19
C PHE A 64 -38.27 9.44 1.25
N ALA A 65 -37.80 8.60 2.18
CA ALA A 65 -36.38 8.32 2.31
C ALA A 65 -35.97 7.12 1.45
N THR A 66 -35.24 7.36 0.37
CA THR A 66 -34.52 6.31 -0.37
C THR A 66 -33.03 6.58 -0.36
N ASN A 67 -32.23 5.55 -0.63
CA ASN A 67 -30.77 5.70 -0.72
C ASN A 67 -30.31 6.16 -2.10
N LEU A 68 -31.17 6.14 -3.13
CA LEU A 68 -30.81 6.45 -4.51
C LEU A 68 -30.25 7.87 -4.69
N PRO A 69 -30.80 8.94 -4.08
CA PRO A 69 -30.24 10.29 -4.16
C PRO A 69 -28.79 10.41 -3.66
N TYR A 70 -28.33 9.45 -2.86
CA TYR A 70 -26.98 9.40 -2.28
C TYR A 70 -26.07 8.39 -2.97
N GLN A 71 -26.50 7.82 -4.10
CA GLN A 71 -25.75 6.85 -4.89
C GLN A 71 -25.41 7.42 -6.27
N LYS A 72 -24.38 6.84 -6.88
CA LYS A 72 -24.06 7.04 -8.29
C LYS A 72 -25.04 6.24 -9.15
N TYR A 73 -25.49 6.83 -10.25
CA TYR A 73 -26.40 6.18 -11.19
C TYR A 73 -25.65 5.65 -12.42
N GLU A 74 -26.06 4.53 -12.98
CA GLU A 74 -25.58 4.13 -14.30
C GLU A 74 -26.22 5.04 -15.36
N ALA A 75 -25.44 5.56 -16.30
CA ALA A 75 -25.92 6.49 -17.31
C ALA A 75 -25.46 6.09 -18.72
N LYS A 76 -26.36 6.27 -19.70
CA LYS A 76 -26.07 6.07 -21.13
C LYS A 76 -26.65 7.20 -21.97
N ILE A 77 -25.85 7.75 -22.88
CA ILE A 77 -26.26 8.80 -23.82
C ILE A 77 -26.24 8.26 -25.24
N ILE A 78 -27.39 8.31 -25.90
CA ILE A 78 -27.58 7.98 -27.31
C ILE A 78 -27.89 9.25 -28.09
N GLN A 79 -27.17 9.47 -29.19
CA GLN A 79 -27.45 10.55 -30.14
C GLN A 79 -27.65 9.97 -31.54
N ASP A 80 -28.83 10.18 -32.12
CA ASP A 80 -29.20 9.66 -33.45
C ASP A 80 -29.01 8.13 -33.61
N GLY A 81 -29.25 7.37 -32.54
CA GLY A 81 -29.07 5.92 -32.51
C GLY A 81 -27.62 5.45 -32.30
N LEU A 82 -26.66 6.36 -32.14
CA LEU A 82 -25.28 6.03 -31.77
C LEU A 82 -25.08 6.22 -30.26
N GLU A 83 -24.49 5.22 -29.60
CA GLU A 83 -24.15 5.29 -28.16
C GLU A 83 -22.90 6.15 -27.97
N ILE A 84 -23.09 7.45 -27.72
CA ILE A 84 -21.99 8.41 -27.55
C ILE A 84 -21.29 8.22 -26.21
N VAL A 85 -22.07 7.95 -25.17
CA VAL A 85 -21.57 7.55 -23.86
C VAL A 85 -22.28 6.24 -23.52
N PRO A 86 -21.70 5.07 -23.89
CA PRO A 86 -22.33 3.78 -23.64
C PRO A 86 -22.34 3.42 -22.15
N TYR A 87 -21.29 3.82 -21.43
CA TYR A 87 -21.11 3.60 -19.99
C TYR A 87 -20.63 4.89 -19.33
N GLY A 88 -21.52 5.53 -18.59
CA GLY A 88 -21.21 6.71 -17.78
C GLY A 88 -21.82 6.58 -16.38
N ILE A 89 -21.41 7.49 -15.51
CA ILE A 89 -21.91 7.64 -14.15
C ILE A 89 -22.69 8.94 -14.06
N GLY A 90 -23.96 8.86 -13.65
CA GLY A 90 -24.77 10.01 -13.30
C GLY A 90 -24.60 10.38 -11.82
N GLU A 91 -24.38 11.66 -11.56
CA GLU A 91 -24.34 12.24 -10.22
C GLU A 91 -25.49 13.25 -10.06
N LEU A 92 -26.28 13.07 -9.00
CA LEU A 92 -27.33 14.01 -8.61
C LEU A 92 -26.72 15.08 -7.70
N ASN A 93 -26.58 16.29 -8.22
CA ASN A 93 -25.95 17.40 -7.51
C ASN A 93 -26.91 18.15 -6.59
N GLY A 94 -28.22 18.03 -6.84
CA GLY A 94 -29.26 18.66 -6.04
C GLY A 94 -30.57 18.86 -6.78
N ILE A 95 -31.59 19.29 -6.03
CA ILE A 95 -32.92 19.63 -6.54
C ILE A 95 -33.12 21.14 -6.45
N GLU A 96 -33.58 21.73 -7.54
CA GLU A 96 -33.99 23.13 -7.62
C GLU A 96 -35.40 23.22 -8.19
N GLN A 97 -36.37 23.61 -7.33
CA GLN A 97 -37.78 23.71 -7.69
C GLN A 97 -38.27 22.40 -8.34
N ASP A 98 -38.69 22.45 -9.60
CA ASP A 98 -39.23 21.31 -10.34
C ASP A 98 -38.16 20.60 -11.20
N THR A 99 -36.88 20.78 -10.87
CA THR A 99 -35.77 20.19 -11.65
C THR A 99 -34.71 19.50 -10.79
N ALA A 100 -34.16 18.41 -11.31
CA ALA A 100 -32.98 17.74 -10.78
C ALA A 100 -31.73 18.14 -11.56
N ASN A 101 -30.70 18.59 -10.85
CA ASN A 101 -29.42 18.93 -11.44
C ASN A 101 -28.53 17.69 -11.53
N ILE A 102 -28.24 17.22 -12.75
CA ILE A 102 -27.44 16.03 -13.00
C ILE A 102 -26.12 16.38 -13.70
N THR A 103 -25.06 15.62 -13.43
CA THR A 103 -23.83 15.59 -14.21
C THR A 103 -23.51 14.14 -14.62
N ILE A 104 -23.07 13.92 -15.85
CA ILE A 104 -22.63 12.62 -16.36
C ILE A 104 -21.10 12.61 -16.47
N LEU A 105 -20.46 11.67 -15.79
CA LEU A 105 -19.03 11.39 -15.87
C LEU A 105 -18.80 10.14 -16.73
N SER A 106 -17.71 10.08 -17.48
CA SER A 106 -17.35 8.88 -18.27
C SER A 106 -15.85 8.85 -18.61
N GLY A 107 -15.41 7.81 -19.31
CA GLY A 107 -14.01 7.61 -19.66
C GLY A 107 -13.20 7.21 -18.44
N ASN A 108 -12.07 7.91 -18.20
CA ASN A 108 -11.08 7.51 -17.19
C ASN A 108 -11.63 7.48 -15.77
N THR A 109 -12.69 8.22 -15.48
CA THR A 109 -13.28 8.34 -14.14
C THR A 109 -13.68 6.98 -13.57
N ASP A 110 -14.33 6.12 -14.35
CA ASP A 110 -14.83 4.81 -13.88
C ASP A 110 -13.68 3.90 -13.41
N PHE A 111 -12.60 3.84 -14.20
CA PHE A 111 -11.42 3.06 -13.86
C PHE A 111 -10.73 3.63 -12.61
N PHE A 112 -10.46 4.94 -12.55
CA PHE A 112 -9.79 5.51 -11.39
C PHE A 112 -10.66 5.42 -10.12
N ASP A 113 -11.97 5.58 -10.21
CA ASP A 113 -12.88 5.38 -9.07
C ASP A 113 -12.83 3.95 -8.53
N SER A 114 -12.63 2.97 -9.41
CA SER A 114 -12.50 1.55 -9.02
C SER A 114 -11.19 1.19 -8.30
N ILE A 115 -10.19 2.08 -8.28
CA ILE A 115 -8.87 1.85 -7.67
C ILE A 115 -8.53 2.87 -6.56
N GLY A 116 -9.53 3.37 -5.84
CA GLY A 116 -9.34 4.39 -4.80
C GLY A 116 -8.72 3.93 -3.48
N GLY A 117 -8.56 2.62 -3.26
CA GLY A 117 -8.11 2.05 -1.99
C GLY A 117 -6.60 2.12 -1.74
N LYS A 118 -6.20 1.74 -0.53
CA LYS A 118 -4.79 1.44 -0.24
C LYS A 118 -4.39 0.13 -0.89
N LEU A 119 -3.09 -0.07 -1.11
CA LEU A 119 -2.64 -1.33 -1.69
C LEU A 119 -2.86 -2.50 -0.72
N TYR A 120 -2.64 -2.29 0.58
CA TYR A 120 -2.86 -3.33 1.57
C TYR A 120 -4.33 -3.77 1.71
N ASP A 121 -5.28 -2.94 1.28
CA ASP A 121 -6.71 -3.28 1.28
C ASP A 121 -7.03 -4.41 0.28
N MET A 122 -6.13 -4.67 -0.68
CA MET A 122 -6.33 -5.70 -1.70
C MET A 122 -6.11 -7.13 -1.18
N GLY A 123 -5.52 -7.27 0.01
CA GLY A 123 -5.39 -8.54 0.74
C GLY A 123 -6.37 -8.70 1.90
N ASP A 124 -7.31 -7.76 2.09
CA ASP A 124 -8.31 -7.79 3.16
C ASP A 124 -9.65 -8.27 2.63
N SER A 125 -10.13 -9.43 3.07
CA SER A 125 -11.40 -10.03 2.67
C SER A 125 -12.64 -9.22 3.09
N THR A 126 -12.50 -8.26 4.01
CA THR A 126 -13.59 -7.40 4.48
C THR A 126 -13.63 -6.05 3.76
N SER A 127 -12.62 -5.76 2.94
CA SER A 127 -12.51 -4.49 2.22
C SER A 127 -13.42 -4.42 0.99
N ILE A 128 -13.98 -3.23 0.75
CA ILE A 128 -14.68 -2.93 -0.51
C ILE A 128 -13.75 -3.05 -1.73
N TRP A 129 -12.46 -2.81 -1.55
CA TRP A 129 -11.48 -2.77 -2.64
C TRP A 129 -11.04 -4.16 -3.10
N SER A 130 -11.21 -5.18 -2.24
CA SER A 130 -11.12 -6.59 -2.61
C SER A 130 -12.48 -7.18 -3.02
N ASN A 131 -13.50 -6.33 -3.18
CA ASN A 131 -14.90 -6.73 -3.40
C ASN A 131 -15.35 -7.76 -2.34
N TYR A 132 -15.11 -7.44 -1.07
CA TYR A 132 -15.40 -8.30 0.09
C TYR A 132 -14.85 -9.73 -0.09
N GLY A 133 -13.58 -9.82 -0.49
CA GLY A 133 -12.84 -11.07 -0.65
C GLY A 133 -13.02 -11.76 -2.01
N GLN A 134 -13.93 -11.30 -2.87
CA GLN A 134 -14.11 -11.90 -4.22
C GLN A 134 -12.90 -11.66 -5.12
N ASN A 135 -12.15 -10.59 -4.87
CA ASN A 135 -10.97 -10.16 -5.63
C ASN A 135 -9.69 -10.18 -4.77
N LEU A 136 -9.45 -11.25 -4.00
CA LEU A 136 -8.16 -11.51 -3.33
C LEU A 136 -7.09 -11.94 -4.34
N VAL A 137 -6.83 -11.08 -5.34
CA VAL A 137 -5.97 -11.37 -6.48
C VAL A 137 -4.48 -11.46 -6.11
N TRP A 138 -4.12 -10.97 -4.92
CA TRP A 138 -2.75 -11.01 -4.36
C TRP A 138 -2.43 -12.32 -3.65
N GLN A 139 -3.43 -12.98 -3.06
CA GLN A 139 -3.28 -14.22 -2.27
C GLN A 139 -2.50 -15.34 -2.99
N PRO A 140 -2.61 -15.55 -4.32
CA PRO A 140 -1.80 -16.54 -5.03
C PRO A 140 -0.28 -16.31 -4.96
N TYR A 141 0.14 -15.10 -4.60
CA TYR A 141 1.54 -14.74 -4.41
C TYR A 141 2.00 -14.87 -2.96
N ASP A 142 1.12 -15.15 -2.00
CA ASP A 142 1.52 -15.38 -0.62
C ASP A 142 2.51 -16.55 -0.53
N HIS A 143 3.51 -16.40 0.32
CA HIS A 143 4.60 -17.38 0.45
C HIS A 143 5.14 -17.45 1.86
N THR A 144 5.81 -18.54 2.18
CA THR A 144 6.44 -18.70 3.50
C THR A 144 7.77 -17.95 3.54
N TRP A 145 8.01 -17.16 4.59
CA TRP A 145 9.34 -16.61 4.85
C TRP A 145 10.28 -17.70 5.35
N ASP A 146 10.97 -18.35 4.43
CA ASP A 146 11.94 -19.40 4.71
C ASP A 146 13.16 -19.34 3.77
N ILE A 147 14.13 -20.22 4.01
CA ILE A 147 15.38 -20.29 3.25
C ILE A 147 15.17 -20.69 1.78
N ASN A 148 14.22 -21.57 1.49
CA ASN A 148 13.96 -22.05 0.13
C ASN A 148 13.31 -20.94 -0.68
N SER A 149 12.27 -20.30 -0.15
CA SER A 149 11.61 -19.15 -0.75
C SER A 149 12.61 -18.05 -1.09
N ALA A 150 13.51 -17.70 -0.16
CA ALA A 150 14.51 -16.68 -0.41
C ALA A 150 15.48 -17.05 -1.55
N ALA A 151 16.02 -18.27 -1.52
CA ALA A 151 17.01 -18.73 -2.49
C ALA A 151 16.42 -19.06 -3.88
N ASP A 152 15.24 -19.66 -3.95
CA ASP A 152 14.56 -20.02 -5.19
C ASP A 152 14.02 -18.78 -5.91
N SER A 153 13.75 -17.70 -5.17
CA SER A 153 13.24 -16.46 -5.76
C SER A 153 14.26 -15.69 -6.59
N GLN A 154 15.56 -16.00 -6.49
CA GLN A 154 16.62 -15.24 -7.14
C GLN A 154 16.46 -15.13 -8.67
N THR A 155 15.82 -16.11 -9.31
CA THR A 155 15.58 -16.15 -10.76
C THR A 155 14.19 -15.69 -11.18
N LYS A 156 13.30 -15.33 -10.25
CA LYS A 156 11.96 -14.86 -10.59
C LYS A 156 11.98 -13.54 -11.34
N THR A 157 10.99 -13.37 -12.22
CA THR A 157 10.78 -12.17 -13.05
C THR A 157 9.37 -11.59 -12.90
N ASP A 158 8.58 -12.14 -11.98
CA ASP A 158 7.25 -11.69 -11.60
C ASP A 158 6.97 -12.00 -10.12
N GLY A 159 5.90 -11.41 -9.59
CA GLY A 159 5.47 -11.66 -8.20
C GLY A 159 6.45 -11.12 -7.16
N TRP A 160 6.75 -11.95 -6.16
CA TRP A 160 7.68 -11.60 -5.08
C TRP A 160 9.08 -12.15 -5.31
N ILE A 161 10.06 -11.48 -4.70
CA ILE A 161 11.47 -11.87 -4.72
C ILE A 161 12.17 -11.49 -3.41
N TYR A 162 13.19 -12.22 -2.96
CA TYR A 162 14.08 -11.78 -1.87
C TYR A 162 15.44 -11.39 -2.44
N PRO A 163 15.56 -10.21 -3.05
CA PRO A 163 16.80 -9.82 -3.69
C PRO A 163 17.93 -9.65 -2.66
N ILE A 164 19.17 -9.79 -3.13
CA ILE A 164 20.36 -9.49 -2.32
C ILE A 164 20.53 -7.97 -2.25
N ILE A 165 20.23 -7.42 -1.08
CA ILE A 165 20.33 -5.99 -0.76
C ILE A 165 21.07 -5.84 0.55
N ASP A 166 21.88 -4.80 0.66
CA ASP A 166 22.50 -4.45 1.93
C ASP A 166 21.54 -3.62 2.79
N TYR A 167 20.91 -4.29 3.76
CA TYR A 167 20.10 -3.65 4.78
C TYR A 167 20.90 -3.06 5.95
N GLY A 168 22.23 -3.04 5.86
CA GLY A 168 23.12 -2.57 6.91
C GLY A 168 23.84 -3.70 7.66
N TYR A 169 23.85 -4.93 7.15
CA TYR A 169 24.54 -6.07 7.78
C TYR A 169 25.42 -6.86 6.81
N MET A 170 25.52 -6.45 5.55
CA MET A 170 26.32 -7.17 4.56
C MET A 170 27.82 -6.95 4.80
N THR A 171 28.60 -8.02 4.81
CA THR A 171 30.06 -7.97 4.98
C THR A 171 30.78 -7.80 3.65
N ASP A 172 32.06 -7.39 3.69
CA ASP A 172 32.93 -7.36 2.50
C ASP A 172 33.49 -8.74 2.13
N ASP A 173 33.27 -9.76 2.97
CA ASP A 173 33.52 -11.16 2.61
C ASP A 173 32.28 -11.79 1.98
N PHE A 174 32.20 -11.67 0.67
CA PHE A 174 31.08 -12.19 -0.12
C PHE A 174 30.96 -13.73 -0.06
N THR A 175 31.98 -14.46 0.42
CA THR A 175 31.92 -15.93 0.58
C THR A 175 31.09 -16.38 1.78
N THR A 176 30.81 -15.44 2.69
CA THR A 176 29.93 -15.66 3.84
C THR A 176 28.52 -15.98 3.35
N SER A 177 27.86 -16.94 4.01
CA SER A 177 26.47 -17.24 3.69
C SER A 177 25.57 -16.07 4.05
N ILE A 178 24.59 -15.78 3.19
CA ILE A 178 23.58 -14.74 3.43
C ILE A 178 22.54 -15.30 4.39
N ASP A 179 22.38 -14.64 5.53
CA ASP A 179 21.31 -14.95 6.47
C ASP A 179 19.97 -14.39 5.96
N VAL A 180 19.01 -15.27 5.76
CA VAL A 180 17.67 -14.92 5.25
C VAL A 180 16.84 -14.10 6.24
N HIS A 181 17.21 -14.07 7.53
CA HIS A 181 16.60 -13.17 8.51
C HIS A 181 16.90 -11.70 8.21
N ASN A 182 18.04 -11.44 7.56
CA ASN A 182 18.52 -10.11 7.19
C ASN A 182 18.05 -9.67 5.78
N LEU A 183 17.24 -10.50 5.10
CA LEU A 183 16.63 -10.16 3.82
C LEU A 183 15.18 -9.73 4.00
N ARG A 184 14.67 -8.96 3.05
CA ARG A 184 13.27 -8.58 2.95
C ARG A 184 12.76 -8.75 1.52
N PRO A 185 11.47 -9.07 1.35
CA PRO A 185 10.90 -9.29 0.03
C PRO A 185 10.79 -7.97 -0.76
N GLY A 186 10.85 -8.06 -2.07
CA GLY A 186 10.40 -7.06 -3.02
C GLY A 186 9.29 -7.64 -3.89
N PHE A 187 8.56 -6.78 -4.60
CA PHE A 187 7.48 -7.19 -5.49
C PHE A 187 7.54 -6.47 -6.83
N PHE A 188 7.38 -7.17 -7.94
CA PHE A 188 7.47 -6.59 -9.28
C PHE A 188 6.32 -5.61 -9.56
N ILE A 189 6.66 -4.40 -9.98
CA ILE A 189 5.71 -3.31 -10.26
C ILE A 189 4.74 -3.69 -11.37
N LYS A 190 5.24 -4.34 -12.43
CA LYS A 190 4.40 -4.85 -13.51
C LYS A 190 3.34 -5.82 -12.97
N THR A 191 3.73 -6.78 -12.14
CA THR A 191 2.78 -7.73 -11.53
C THR A 191 1.76 -7.01 -10.66
N ALA A 192 2.17 -6.02 -9.87
CA ALA A 192 1.26 -5.25 -9.03
C ALA A 192 0.20 -4.48 -9.85
N ILE A 193 0.60 -3.86 -10.96
CA ILE A 193 -0.33 -3.16 -11.86
C ILE A 193 -1.24 -4.16 -12.60
N ASP A 194 -0.73 -5.31 -13.03
CA ASP A 194 -1.54 -6.36 -13.64
C ASP A 194 -2.61 -6.88 -12.66
N LEU A 195 -2.28 -7.01 -11.37
CA LEU A 195 -3.22 -7.39 -10.31
C LEU A 195 -4.28 -6.32 -10.05
N LEU A 196 -3.89 -5.05 -10.02
CA LEU A 196 -4.81 -3.91 -9.91
C LEU A 196 -5.78 -3.83 -11.10
N LEU A 197 -5.31 -4.07 -12.32
CA LEU A 197 -6.18 -4.13 -13.49
C LEU A 197 -7.13 -5.33 -13.42
N LYS A 198 -6.62 -6.49 -12.98
CA LYS A 198 -7.43 -7.70 -12.80
C LYS A 198 -8.57 -7.50 -11.79
N SER A 199 -8.34 -6.79 -10.68
CA SER A 199 -9.39 -6.53 -9.67
C SER A 199 -10.51 -5.62 -10.17
N THR A 200 -10.26 -4.83 -11.22
CA THR A 200 -11.24 -3.92 -11.84
C THR A 200 -11.89 -4.49 -13.10
N GLY A 201 -11.40 -5.65 -13.58
CA GLY A 201 -11.85 -6.28 -14.82
C GLY A 201 -11.28 -5.64 -16.09
N TYR A 202 -10.35 -4.67 -15.97
CA TYR A 202 -9.71 -4.03 -17.10
C TYR A 202 -8.47 -4.80 -17.60
N LYS A 203 -8.11 -4.59 -18.87
CA LYS A 203 -6.87 -5.09 -19.47
C LYS A 203 -5.98 -3.92 -19.92
N ALA A 204 -4.67 -4.07 -19.75
CA ALA A 204 -3.70 -3.09 -20.27
C ALA A 204 -3.47 -3.25 -21.78
N SER A 205 -3.24 -2.13 -22.46
CA SER A 205 -2.66 -2.06 -23.81
C SER A 205 -1.73 -0.86 -23.92
N GLY A 206 -1.06 -0.68 -25.07
CA GLY A 206 -0.22 0.49 -25.34
C GLY A 206 1.29 0.24 -25.20
N SER A 207 2.07 1.30 -25.37
CA SER A 207 3.53 1.23 -25.50
C SER A 207 4.25 0.83 -24.22
N LEU A 208 3.70 1.15 -23.04
CA LEU A 208 4.30 0.75 -21.75
C LEU A 208 4.49 -0.78 -21.65
N MET A 209 3.57 -1.56 -22.23
CA MET A 209 3.62 -3.02 -22.17
C MET A 209 4.82 -3.63 -22.92
N GLY A 210 5.38 -2.88 -23.88
CA GLY A 210 6.56 -3.27 -24.63
C GLY A 210 7.86 -2.64 -24.12
N ASP A 211 7.80 -1.84 -23.05
CA ASP A 211 8.98 -1.19 -22.50
C ASP A 211 9.85 -2.21 -21.71
N PRO A 212 11.16 -2.32 -22.00
CA PRO A 212 12.03 -3.30 -21.38
C PRO A 212 12.42 -2.99 -19.92
N LEU A 213 12.31 -1.73 -19.47
CA LEU A 213 12.56 -1.36 -18.07
C LEU A 213 11.37 -1.71 -17.18
N TYR A 214 10.15 -1.56 -17.69
CA TYR A 214 8.90 -1.79 -16.94
C TYR A 214 8.83 -3.14 -16.19
N PRO A 215 9.12 -4.30 -16.80
CA PRO A 215 9.07 -5.59 -16.11
C PRO A 215 10.19 -5.80 -15.08
N LEU A 216 11.24 -4.97 -15.08
CA LEU A 216 12.38 -5.10 -14.17
C LEU A 216 12.19 -4.34 -12.86
N MET A 217 11.23 -3.42 -12.80
CA MET A 217 11.05 -2.60 -11.60
C MET A 217 10.43 -3.41 -10.46
N ILE A 218 11.03 -3.31 -9.28
CA ILE A 218 10.53 -3.89 -8.03
C ILE A 218 10.29 -2.79 -6.98
N ALA A 219 9.16 -2.87 -6.27
CA ALA A 219 9.00 -2.17 -5.00
C ALA A 219 9.72 -2.98 -3.92
N GLN A 220 10.72 -2.39 -3.30
CA GLN A 220 11.50 -3.06 -2.27
C GLN A 220 10.95 -2.71 -0.88
N PHE A 221 10.75 -3.75 -0.05
CA PHE A 221 10.30 -3.56 1.33
C PHE A 221 11.18 -2.55 2.06
N SER A 222 10.50 -1.56 2.63
CA SER A 222 11.10 -0.41 3.34
C SER A 222 10.25 -0.01 4.55
N ASN A 223 9.28 -0.84 4.95
CA ASN A 223 8.33 -0.52 6.03
C ASN A 223 9.02 -0.70 7.39
N GLY A 224 8.63 0.12 8.37
CA GLY A 224 9.21 0.07 9.73
C GLY A 224 8.92 -1.22 10.50
N SER A 225 7.91 -1.99 10.08
CA SER A 225 7.57 -3.29 10.64
C SER A 225 7.17 -4.26 9.53
N PHE A 226 7.55 -5.53 9.70
CA PHE A 226 7.15 -6.59 8.78
C PHE A 226 5.89 -7.26 9.33
N GLU A 227 4.73 -6.81 8.87
CA GLU A 227 3.43 -7.15 9.46
C GLU A 227 2.56 -8.02 8.56
N HIS A 228 1.71 -8.82 9.22
CA HIS A 228 0.69 -9.62 8.58
C HIS A 228 -0.46 -8.77 8.00
N GLY A 229 -1.16 -9.34 7.02
CA GLY A 229 -2.42 -8.79 6.49
C GLY A 229 -3.55 -8.72 7.54
N ALA A 230 -4.55 -7.86 7.29
CA ALA A 230 -5.66 -7.65 8.22
C ALA A 230 -6.43 -8.95 8.52
N ASP A 231 -6.67 -9.76 7.48
CA ASP A 231 -7.32 -11.06 7.62
C ASP A 231 -6.60 -11.98 8.60
N TYR A 232 -5.26 -12.02 8.55
CA TYR A 232 -4.44 -12.83 9.46
C TYR A 232 -4.47 -12.28 10.89
N GLN A 233 -4.34 -10.95 11.04
CA GLN A 233 -4.40 -10.29 12.35
C GLN A 233 -5.74 -10.49 13.05
N ASN A 234 -6.83 -10.53 12.28
CA ASN A 234 -8.20 -10.71 12.77
C ASN A 234 -8.62 -12.18 12.95
N GLN A 235 -7.74 -13.15 12.67
CA GLN A 235 -8.06 -14.55 12.89
C GLN A 235 -8.36 -14.82 14.36
N VAL A 236 -9.34 -15.69 14.61
CA VAL A 236 -9.64 -16.18 15.96
C VAL A 236 -8.37 -16.79 16.55
N ASP A 237 -7.96 -16.30 17.72
CA ASP A 237 -6.73 -16.73 18.38
C ASP A 237 -6.84 -18.20 18.80
N SER A 238 -6.39 -19.09 17.93
CA SER A 238 -6.44 -20.54 18.17
C SER A 238 -5.27 -21.04 19.02
N ARG A 239 -4.32 -20.18 19.41
CA ARG A 239 -3.09 -20.57 20.12
C ARG A 239 -3.00 -19.94 21.51
N GLY A 240 -3.87 -19.00 21.85
CA GLY A 240 -3.97 -18.42 23.18
C GLY A 240 -4.76 -19.26 24.19
N CYS A 241 -4.76 -18.79 25.44
CA CYS A 241 -5.58 -19.32 26.52
C CYS A 241 -6.12 -18.20 27.43
N ASP A 242 -7.25 -18.49 28.05
CA ASP A 242 -7.84 -17.72 29.16
C ASP A 242 -8.13 -18.72 30.29
N VAL A 243 -7.38 -18.58 31.37
CA VAL A 243 -7.44 -19.49 32.51
C VAL A 243 -7.53 -18.71 33.82
N ASN A 244 -8.21 -19.28 34.81
CA ASN A 244 -8.51 -18.63 36.06
C ASN A 244 -8.33 -19.54 37.28
N LEU A 245 -8.31 -18.92 38.45
CA LEU A 245 -8.46 -19.56 39.74
C LEU A 245 -9.95 -19.66 40.10
N PRO A 246 -10.59 -20.84 39.99
CA PRO A 246 -12.00 -21.00 40.38
C PRO A 246 -12.20 -20.88 41.90
N SER A 247 -11.15 -21.07 42.67
CA SER A 247 -11.11 -20.91 44.12
C SER A 247 -9.83 -20.18 44.54
N ALA A 248 -9.85 -19.49 45.67
CA ALA A 248 -8.68 -18.76 46.17
C ALA A 248 -7.48 -19.70 46.39
N LEU A 249 -6.30 -19.27 45.97
CA LEU A 249 -5.04 -19.98 46.18
C LEU A 249 -4.37 -19.45 47.45
N THR A 250 -4.26 -20.28 48.48
CA THR A 250 -3.55 -19.97 49.73
C THR A 250 -2.29 -20.80 49.85
N VAL A 251 -1.13 -20.14 50.01
CA VAL A 251 0.17 -20.81 50.19
C VAL A 251 0.81 -20.35 51.48
N LYS A 252 1.33 -21.31 52.26
CA LYS A 252 2.03 -21.08 53.53
C LYS A 252 3.52 -21.37 53.37
N TYR A 253 4.36 -20.42 53.78
CA TYR A 253 5.80 -20.58 53.85
C TYR A 253 6.22 -20.89 55.28
N SER A 254 6.31 -22.17 55.64
CA SER A 254 6.48 -22.60 57.04
C SER A 254 7.92 -22.98 57.44
N LYS A 255 8.81 -23.30 56.50
CA LYS A 255 10.22 -23.69 56.76
C LYS A 255 11.14 -23.25 55.62
N ALA A 256 12.33 -22.75 55.95
CA ALA A 256 13.36 -22.40 54.97
C ALA A 256 13.79 -23.64 54.14
N GLY A 257 13.59 -23.60 52.82
CA GLY A 257 14.00 -24.67 51.90
C GLY A 257 13.16 -24.79 50.62
N VAL A 258 11.86 -24.46 50.66
CA VAL A 258 10.98 -24.41 49.47
C VAL A 258 10.26 -23.07 49.47
N ASN A 259 10.91 -22.05 48.94
CA ASN A 259 10.39 -20.68 48.86
C ASN A 259 9.82 -20.33 47.48
N VAL A 260 9.94 -21.20 46.48
CA VAL A 260 9.43 -21.00 45.12
C VAL A 260 8.41 -22.07 44.78
N GLY A 261 7.35 -21.72 44.04
CA GLY A 261 6.40 -22.68 43.50
C GLY A 261 5.56 -22.13 42.35
N MET A 262 4.79 -22.99 41.71
CA MET A 262 3.94 -22.66 40.57
C MET A 262 2.61 -22.06 41.02
N VAL A 263 2.13 -21.07 40.27
CA VAL A 263 0.74 -20.64 40.30
C VAL A 263 0.01 -21.36 39.18
N VAL A 264 -0.82 -22.35 39.53
CA VAL A 264 -1.61 -23.14 38.58
C VAL A 264 -3.02 -22.54 38.48
N PHE A 265 -3.52 -22.33 37.26
CA PHE A 265 -4.86 -21.83 36.97
C PHE A 265 -5.71 -22.97 36.39
N PRO A 266 -6.42 -23.75 37.23
CA PRO A 266 -7.11 -24.96 36.77
C PRO A 266 -8.45 -24.67 36.07
N GLY A 267 -9.03 -23.48 36.23
CA GLY A 267 -10.24 -23.07 35.53
C GLY A 267 -9.89 -22.68 34.10
N VAL A 268 -10.47 -23.33 33.10
CA VAL A 268 -10.21 -23.03 31.68
C VAL A 268 -11.45 -22.39 31.07
N THR A 269 -11.36 -21.12 30.71
CA THR A 269 -12.40 -20.40 29.97
C THR A 269 -12.21 -20.58 28.46
N TYR A 270 -10.96 -20.53 28.00
CA TYR A 270 -10.59 -20.65 26.59
C TYR A 270 -9.23 -21.34 26.45
N ASN A 271 -9.13 -22.41 25.66
CA ASN A 271 -7.88 -23.12 25.35
C ASN A 271 -8.11 -24.09 24.18
N PRO A 272 -8.47 -23.57 22.99
CA PRO A 272 -9.06 -24.36 21.91
C PRO A 272 -8.14 -25.50 21.41
N ASN A 273 -6.83 -25.26 21.39
CA ASN A 273 -5.83 -26.24 20.91
C ASN A 273 -4.94 -26.80 22.03
N GLY A 274 -5.29 -26.58 23.30
CA GLY A 274 -4.61 -27.24 24.42
C GLY A 274 -3.17 -26.77 24.67
N PHE A 275 -2.80 -25.54 24.29
CA PHE A 275 -1.46 -24.99 24.54
C PHE A 275 -1.17 -24.79 26.03
N TYR A 276 -2.21 -24.59 26.85
CA TYR A 276 -2.08 -24.55 28.30
C TYR A 276 -2.47 -25.88 28.96
N ASN A 277 -1.61 -26.40 29.82
CA ASN A 277 -1.89 -27.57 30.64
C ASN A 277 -2.38 -27.15 32.04
N ALA A 278 -3.68 -27.33 32.30
CA ALA A 278 -4.33 -26.95 33.56
C ALA A 278 -3.86 -27.75 34.79
N SER A 279 -3.23 -28.90 34.61
CA SER A 279 -2.68 -29.70 35.72
C SER A 279 -1.30 -29.23 36.14
N THR A 280 -0.50 -28.70 35.21
CA THR A 280 0.89 -28.25 35.50
C THR A 280 1.00 -26.74 35.61
N GLY A 281 0.05 -25.98 35.04
CA GLY A 281 0.05 -24.53 34.99
C GLY A 281 0.96 -23.95 33.90
N ILE A 282 1.35 -24.75 32.91
CA ILE A 282 2.35 -24.40 31.89
C ILE A 282 1.66 -24.23 30.55
N TYR A 283 1.95 -23.11 29.88
CA TYR A 283 1.68 -22.90 28.47
C TYR A 283 2.90 -23.34 27.66
N THR A 284 2.73 -24.10 26.58
CA THR A 284 3.81 -24.55 25.70
C THR A 284 3.47 -24.25 24.24
N SER A 285 4.30 -23.45 23.58
CA SER A 285 4.15 -23.18 22.14
C SER A 285 4.67 -24.37 21.33
N THR A 286 3.89 -24.87 20.37
CA THR A 286 4.31 -25.95 19.46
C THR A 286 4.99 -25.45 18.18
N ILE A 287 4.80 -24.17 17.88
CA ILE A 287 5.36 -23.47 16.72
C ILE A 287 5.87 -22.09 17.15
N ARG A 288 6.54 -21.37 16.26
CA ARG A 288 6.96 -20.01 16.55
C ARG A 288 5.74 -19.09 16.71
N ASN A 289 5.63 -18.43 17.86
CA ASN A 289 4.47 -17.60 18.21
C ASN A 289 4.89 -16.44 19.13
N SER A 290 4.53 -15.22 18.78
CA SER A 290 4.61 -14.07 19.68
C SER A 290 3.36 -14.04 20.55
N VAL A 291 3.49 -13.80 21.85
CA VAL A 291 2.36 -13.78 22.78
C VAL A 291 2.35 -12.55 23.68
N ASN A 292 1.16 -12.03 23.93
CA ASN A 292 0.87 -11.05 24.99
C ASN A 292 0.30 -11.80 26.19
N ILE A 293 0.87 -11.55 27.36
CA ILE A 293 0.57 -12.25 28.62
C ILE A 293 0.04 -11.22 29.60
N THR A 294 -1.09 -11.51 30.23
CA THR A 294 -1.68 -10.66 31.27
C THR A 294 -2.12 -11.52 32.45
N LEU A 295 -1.58 -11.20 33.63
CA LEU A 295 -1.98 -11.76 34.90
C LEU A 295 -2.78 -10.71 35.68
N THR A 296 -4.06 -10.99 35.92
CA THR A 296 -4.94 -10.15 36.73
C THR A 296 -5.20 -10.81 38.07
N ILE A 297 -4.88 -10.11 39.15
CA ILE A 297 -5.09 -10.55 40.53
C ILE A 297 -6.12 -9.61 41.17
N PRO A 298 -7.39 -10.03 41.37
CA PRO A 298 -8.45 -9.15 41.87
C PRO A 298 -8.19 -8.60 43.27
N SER A 299 -7.62 -9.44 44.14
CA SER A 299 -7.16 -9.07 45.48
C SER A 299 -6.09 -10.04 45.94
N PHE A 300 -5.11 -9.50 46.67
CA PHE A 300 -3.99 -10.26 47.21
C PHE A 300 -3.84 -9.97 48.70
N TYR A 301 -4.10 -10.99 49.52
CA TYR A 301 -3.85 -10.93 50.96
C TYR A 301 -2.45 -11.49 51.24
N PHE A 302 -1.65 -10.75 52.02
CA PHE A 302 -0.32 -11.22 52.44
C PHE A 302 -0.11 -10.99 53.93
N TYR A 303 0.28 -12.03 54.65
CA TYR A 303 0.54 -12.06 56.09
C TYR A 303 1.96 -12.55 56.36
N GLY A 304 2.63 -11.98 57.35
CA GLY A 304 3.98 -12.40 57.73
C GLY A 304 4.65 -11.44 58.70
N ASN A 305 5.95 -11.64 58.90
CA ASN A 305 6.77 -10.78 59.75
C ASN A 305 7.14 -9.48 59.01
N TYR A 306 6.87 -8.33 59.61
CA TYR A 306 7.10 -7.02 59.00
C TYR A 306 8.36 -6.28 59.50
N ASN A 307 9.13 -6.90 60.40
CA ASN A 307 10.15 -6.20 61.18
C ASN A 307 11.57 -6.33 60.60
N GLY A 308 12.27 -5.19 60.45
CA GLY A 308 13.68 -5.12 60.07
C GLY A 308 13.96 -5.33 58.58
N SER A 309 15.25 -5.34 58.20
CA SER A 309 15.72 -5.45 56.81
C SER A 309 15.41 -6.80 56.12
N TYR A 310 14.84 -7.77 56.84
CA TYR A 310 14.48 -9.10 56.36
C TYR A 310 12.95 -9.36 56.40
N ALA A 311 12.14 -8.30 56.44
CA ALA A 311 10.68 -8.40 56.39
C ALA A 311 10.21 -9.34 55.27
N ALA A 312 9.13 -10.07 55.54
CA ALA A 312 8.56 -10.99 54.57
C ALA A 312 8.11 -10.24 53.30
N ASN A 313 8.46 -10.82 52.16
CA ASN A 313 8.09 -10.35 50.83
C ASN A 313 7.71 -11.57 49.96
N ILE A 314 6.79 -11.39 49.02
CA ILE A 314 6.43 -12.38 48.02
C ILE A 314 6.43 -11.72 46.64
N ASP A 315 7.15 -12.33 45.72
CA ASP A 315 7.16 -11.95 44.32
C ASP A 315 6.22 -12.90 43.56
N ILE A 316 5.34 -12.37 42.72
CA ILE A 316 4.62 -13.13 41.69
C ILE A 316 5.25 -12.78 40.35
N LYS A 317 5.73 -13.80 39.62
CA LYS A 317 6.53 -13.64 38.41
C LYS A 317 5.88 -14.36 37.22
N ILE A 318 5.98 -13.74 36.05
CA ILE A 318 5.75 -14.38 34.76
C ILE A 318 7.11 -14.78 34.21
N ILE A 319 7.29 -16.06 33.92
CA ILE A 319 8.54 -16.63 33.43
C ILE A 319 8.32 -17.16 32.02
N TYR A 320 9.24 -16.82 31.12
CA TYR A 320 9.48 -17.50 29.85
C TYR A 320 10.58 -18.54 30.04
N THR A 321 10.37 -19.76 29.57
CA THR A 321 11.42 -20.78 29.47
C THR A 321 11.77 -20.98 28.01
N ASP A 322 12.98 -20.57 27.64
CA ASP A 322 13.58 -20.88 26.35
C ASP A 322 14.08 -22.33 26.35
N PRO A 323 13.76 -23.14 25.31
CA PRO A 323 14.15 -24.54 25.27
C PRO A 323 15.69 -24.74 25.18
N ALA A 324 16.42 -23.75 24.69
CA ALA A 324 17.89 -23.75 24.59
C ALA A 324 18.55 -23.03 25.77
N ASN A 325 18.01 -21.88 26.19
CA ASN A 325 18.67 -20.95 27.11
C ASN A 325 18.12 -20.96 28.56
N GLY A 326 16.99 -21.62 28.81
CA GLY A 326 16.38 -21.73 30.13
C GLY A 326 15.47 -20.56 30.53
N ASP A 327 15.30 -20.33 31.83
CA ASP A 327 14.29 -19.43 32.38
C ASP A 327 14.70 -17.94 32.32
N VAL A 328 13.79 -17.10 31.84
CA VAL A 328 13.87 -15.63 31.82
C VAL A 328 12.64 -15.05 32.54
N THR A 329 12.86 -14.14 33.48
CA THR A 329 11.75 -13.43 34.13
C THR A 329 11.26 -12.30 33.22
N LEU A 330 10.01 -12.36 32.76
CA LEU A 330 9.42 -11.34 31.89
C LEU A 330 8.83 -10.18 32.69
N ALA A 331 8.14 -10.49 33.78
CA ALA A 331 7.52 -9.49 34.64
C ALA A 331 7.45 -9.98 36.08
N THR A 332 7.44 -9.05 37.02
CA THR A 332 7.35 -9.33 38.46
C THR A 332 6.47 -8.29 39.14
N THR A 333 5.56 -8.73 40.00
CA THR A 333 4.91 -7.89 41.00
C THR A 333 5.30 -8.35 42.39
N ASN A 334 5.50 -7.39 43.30
CA ASN A 334 6.03 -7.66 44.64
C ASN A 334 5.02 -7.21 45.70
N TYR A 335 4.84 -8.02 46.73
CA TYR A 335 4.01 -7.71 47.89
C TYR A 335 4.84 -7.80 49.16
N TYR A 336 5.08 -6.65 49.79
CA TYR A 336 5.91 -6.53 50.98
C TYR A 336 5.08 -6.07 52.18
N LEU A 337 5.58 -6.34 53.39
CA LEU A 337 4.98 -5.88 54.64
C LEU A 337 5.67 -4.64 55.24
N SER A 338 6.72 -4.12 54.62
CA SER A 338 7.51 -3.01 55.18
C SER A 338 6.81 -1.65 55.16
N ASN A 339 5.83 -1.41 54.26
CA ASN A 339 5.25 -0.08 54.06
C ASN A 339 3.90 0.13 54.75
N ASN A 340 3.81 -0.24 56.03
CA ASN A 340 2.65 -0.03 56.93
C ASN A 340 1.55 -1.13 56.84
N PRO A 341 1.83 -2.35 57.32
CA PRO A 341 0.85 -3.43 57.34
C PRO A 341 -0.18 -3.22 58.46
N SER A 342 -1.37 -3.79 58.30
CA SER A 342 -2.33 -3.93 59.41
C SER A 342 -1.75 -4.88 60.45
N LEU A 343 -1.57 -4.39 61.68
CA LEU A 343 -0.80 -5.10 62.71
C LEU A 343 -1.61 -6.19 63.42
N ILE A 344 -1.00 -7.36 63.62
CA ILE A 344 -1.55 -8.45 64.44
C ILE A 344 -0.48 -8.86 65.46
N ARG A 345 -0.70 -8.56 66.74
CA ARG A 345 0.26 -8.86 67.81
C ARG A 345 0.02 -10.27 68.36
N LEU A 346 0.81 -11.23 67.92
CA LEU A 346 0.81 -12.61 68.44
C LEU A 346 2.21 -12.96 68.99
N GLY A 347 2.37 -12.93 70.31
CA GLY A 347 3.61 -13.34 70.99
C GLY A 347 4.83 -12.43 70.74
N PRO A 348 6.08 -12.95 70.83
CA PRO A 348 7.32 -12.15 70.71
C PRO A 348 7.65 -11.70 69.28
N TYR A 349 6.90 -12.15 68.26
CA TYR A 349 7.14 -11.84 66.85
C TYR A 349 6.13 -10.81 66.32
N ARG A 350 6.64 -9.81 65.59
CA ARG A 350 5.85 -8.71 65.00
C ARG A 350 5.28 -9.14 63.66
N HIS A 351 4.01 -9.56 63.64
CA HIS A 351 3.29 -9.94 62.44
C HIS A 351 2.29 -8.87 62.00
N GLY A 352 2.02 -8.84 60.70
CA GLY A 352 1.03 -7.97 60.11
C GLY A 352 0.54 -8.55 58.79
N TYR A 353 -0.47 -7.91 58.22
CA TYR A 353 -0.97 -8.27 56.91
C TYR A 353 -1.21 -7.04 56.03
N THR A 354 -1.25 -7.26 54.74
CA THR A 354 -1.69 -6.31 53.73
C THR A 354 -2.77 -6.95 52.88
N VAL A 355 -3.68 -6.12 52.37
CA VAL A 355 -4.63 -6.51 51.33
C VAL A 355 -4.40 -5.55 50.18
N THR A 356 -3.73 -6.04 49.15
CA THR A 356 -3.57 -5.28 47.92
C THR A 356 -4.82 -5.47 47.08
N PRO A 357 -5.44 -4.39 46.59
CA PRO A 357 -6.55 -4.47 45.63
C PRO A 357 -6.04 -4.99 44.27
N LYS A 358 -6.84 -4.82 43.23
CA LYS A 358 -6.55 -5.33 41.89
C LYS A 358 -5.12 -4.99 41.43
N THR A 359 -4.36 -6.03 41.10
CA THR A 359 -3.04 -5.92 40.46
C THR A 359 -3.13 -6.49 39.06
N ILE A 360 -2.56 -5.81 38.08
CA ILE A 360 -2.43 -6.29 36.71
C ILE A 360 -0.94 -6.30 36.36
N VAL A 361 -0.46 -7.42 35.86
CA VAL A 361 0.91 -7.60 35.40
C VAL A 361 0.85 -8.05 33.95
N SER A 362 1.54 -7.33 33.06
CA SER A 362 1.58 -7.65 31.63
C SER A 362 3.01 -7.85 31.16
N ALA A 363 3.17 -8.73 30.19
CA ALA A 363 4.43 -9.05 29.53
C ALA A 363 4.18 -9.49 28.08
N SER A 364 5.22 -9.52 27.26
CA SER A 364 5.21 -10.16 25.95
C SER A 364 6.44 -11.05 25.78
N ALA A 365 6.34 -12.04 24.91
CA ALA A 365 7.47 -12.92 24.56
C ALA A 365 7.31 -13.51 23.16
N ASP A 366 8.44 -13.68 22.46
CA ASP A 366 8.54 -14.42 21.22
C ASP A 366 8.96 -15.87 21.52
N LEU A 367 8.03 -16.80 21.34
CA LEU A 367 8.23 -18.20 21.70
C LEU A 367 8.67 -18.99 20.46
N PRO A 368 9.82 -19.68 20.47
CA PRO A 368 10.11 -20.73 19.50
C PRO A 368 9.22 -21.95 19.78
N ALA A 369 9.25 -22.95 18.89
CA ALA A 369 8.68 -24.25 19.17
C ALA A 369 9.31 -24.84 20.45
N GLY A 370 8.48 -25.27 21.39
CA GLY A 370 8.90 -25.74 22.72
C GLY A 370 9.05 -24.64 23.79
N GLY A 371 8.96 -23.36 23.42
CA GLY A 371 8.99 -22.25 24.38
C GLY A 371 7.81 -22.30 25.35
N MET A 372 8.05 -22.04 26.64
CA MET A 372 7.02 -22.16 27.68
C MET A 372 6.77 -20.87 28.45
N ILE A 373 5.53 -20.63 28.85
CA ILE A 373 5.15 -19.58 29.80
C ILE A 373 4.61 -20.21 31.08
N LYS A 374 5.06 -19.70 32.23
CA LYS A 374 4.59 -20.13 33.56
C LYS A 374 4.51 -18.96 34.53
N ALA A 375 3.56 -19.02 35.45
CA ALA A 375 3.47 -18.10 36.58
C ALA A 375 4.03 -18.78 37.83
N ILE A 376 4.90 -18.09 38.56
CA ILE A 376 5.49 -18.61 39.80
C ILE A 376 5.33 -17.60 40.93
N TYR A 377 5.37 -18.10 42.16
CA TYR A 377 5.55 -17.29 43.36
C TYR A 377 6.93 -17.56 43.96
N GLN A 378 7.54 -16.54 44.56
CA GLN A 378 8.79 -16.66 45.31
C GLN A 378 8.70 -15.87 46.61
N PHE A 379 8.77 -16.58 47.75
CA PHE A 379 8.93 -15.96 49.06
C PHE A 379 10.38 -15.51 49.27
N ASN A 380 10.51 -14.31 49.82
CA ASN A 380 11.75 -13.67 50.22
C ASN A 380 11.63 -13.23 51.70
N GLY A 381 12.76 -13.14 52.41
CA GLY A 381 12.78 -12.73 53.82
C GLY A 381 12.32 -13.84 54.79
N TYR A 382 11.73 -13.44 55.92
CA TYR A 382 11.35 -14.38 56.99
C TYR A 382 10.29 -15.42 56.56
N SER A 383 10.52 -16.67 56.98
CA SER A 383 9.50 -17.74 56.98
C SER A 383 8.39 -17.44 58.01
N GLN A 384 7.31 -18.24 57.99
CA GLN A 384 6.03 -18.00 58.69
C GLN A 384 5.13 -16.96 58.03
N SER A 385 5.16 -16.94 56.70
CA SER A 385 4.37 -16.02 55.89
C SER A 385 3.31 -16.79 55.10
N ILE A 386 2.19 -16.13 54.79
CA ILE A 386 1.06 -16.72 54.07
C ILE A 386 0.58 -15.70 53.05
N PHE A 387 0.36 -16.12 51.81
CA PHE A 387 -0.44 -15.31 50.88
C PHE A 387 -1.73 -16.04 50.52
N THR A 388 -2.75 -15.25 50.18
CA THR A 388 -3.97 -15.72 49.53
C THR A 388 -4.23 -14.85 48.32
N MET A 389 -4.23 -15.48 47.15
CA MET A 389 -4.68 -14.88 45.90
C MET A 389 -6.17 -15.24 45.71
N ALA A 390 -7.01 -14.22 45.53
CA ALA A 390 -8.46 -14.42 45.47
C ALA A 390 -8.90 -15.29 44.28
N ALA A 391 -10.07 -15.92 44.42
CA ALA A 391 -10.75 -16.56 43.28
C ALA A 391 -11.05 -15.51 42.19
N GLY A 392 -11.07 -15.93 40.94
CA GLY A 392 -11.19 -15.05 39.77
C GLY A 392 -9.89 -14.35 39.38
N ALA A 393 -8.74 -14.74 39.96
CA ALA A 393 -7.45 -14.36 39.37
C ALA A 393 -7.27 -15.07 38.02
N GLU A 394 -6.82 -14.34 37.02
CA GLU A 394 -6.83 -14.75 35.62
C GLU A 394 -5.44 -14.61 35.00
N LEU A 395 -5.04 -15.61 34.22
CA LEU A 395 -3.90 -15.57 33.33
C LEU A 395 -4.41 -15.69 31.90
N VAL A 396 -4.23 -14.64 31.13
CA VAL A 396 -4.62 -14.55 29.73
C VAL A 396 -3.36 -14.49 28.89
N ILE A 397 -3.21 -15.44 27.96
CA ILE A 397 -2.11 -15.48 26.98
C ILE A 397 -2.77 -15.42 25.61
N LYS A 398 -2.44 -14.40 24.81
CA LYS A 398 -2.99 -14.21 23.47
C LYS A 398 -1.89 -14.12 22.45
N SER A 399 -2.09 -14.72 21.27
CA SER A 399 -1.14 -14.58 20.17
C SER A 399 -1.11 -13.13 19.67
N ALA A 400 0.09 -12.57 19.51
CA ALA A 400 0.31 -11.29 18.88
C ALA A 400 0.49 -11.53 17.37
N ASN A 401 -0.63 -11.68 16.65
CA ASN A 401 -0.65 -12.00 15.20
C ASN A 401 -0.24 -10.82 14.29
N GLN A 402 0.50 -9.84 14.80
CA GLN A 402 0.83 -8.61 14.09
C GLN A 402 2.09 -8.74 13.23
N ILE A 403 3.20 -9.17 13.82
CA ILE A 403 4.51 -9.26 13.14
C ILE A 403 4.64 -10.61 12.44
N VAL A 404 5.14 -10.60 11.20
CA VAL A 404 5.49 -11.82 10.47
C VAL A 404 6.78 -12.39 11.06
N LEU A 405 6.69 -13.62 11.57
CA LEU A 405 7.84 -14.35 12.09
C LEU A 405 8.41 -15.29 11.02
N TYR A 406 9.70 -15.61 11.14
CA TYR A 406 10.34 -16.59 10.26
C TYR A 406 9.57 -17.92 10.27
N GLY A 407 9.30 -18.47 9.09
CA GLY A 407 8.47 -19.66 8.86
C GLY A 407 6.97 -19.38 8.72
N GLN A 408 6.51 -18.13 8.84
CA GLN A 408 5.12 -17.75 8.62
C GLN A 408 4.87 -17.24 7.20
N THR A 409 3.59 -17.15 6.82
CA THR A 409 3.16 -16.68 5.51
C THR A 409 3.26 -15.16 5.41
N VAL A 410 3.92 -14.69 4.37
CA VAL A 410 4.02 -13.29 3.96
C VAL A 410 2.87 -12.97 3.02
N GLN A 411 2.14 -11.89 3.33
CA GLN A 411 1.14 -11.33 2.44
C GLN A 411 1.78 -10.26 1.54
N CYS A 412 1.72 -10.43 0.23
CA CYS A 412 2.52 -9.64 -0.71
C CYS A 412 2.09 -8.17 -0.82
N GLU A 413 0.82 -7.85 -0.57
CA GLU A 413 0.33 -6.48 -0.57
C GLU A 413 0.94 -5.64 0.57
N ARG A 414 1.45 -6.30 1.63
CA ARG A 414 2.13 -5.68 2.77
C ARG A 414 3.60 -5.33 2.50
N ILE A 415 4.14 -5.73 1.35
CA ILE A 415 5.50 -5.38 0.93
C ILE A 415 5.60 -3.88 0.61
N PHE A 416 4.53 -3.31 0.09
CA PHE A 416 4.47 -1.92 -0.30
C PHE A 416 4.32 -0.99 0.92
N PRO A 417 4.77 0.27 0.82
CA PRO A 417 4.47 1.27 1.83
C PRO A 417 2.97 1.56 1.92
N ASP A 418 2.57 2.40 2.87
CA ASP A 418 1.20 2.93 2.94
C ASP A 418 0.91 3.86 1.74
N ILE A 419 0.69 3.26 0.57
CA ILE A 419 0.46 3.90 -0.72
C ILE A 419 -0.92 3.55 -1.25
N SER A 420 -1.57 4.50 -1.90
CA SER A 420 -2.81 4.22 -2.62
C SER A 420 -2.52 3.48 -3.94
N GLN A 421 -3.47 2.68 -4.39
CA GLN A 421 -3.43 2.04 -5.71
C GLN A 421 -3.25 3.09 -6.82
N LYS A 422 -3.94 4.24 -6.70
CA LYS A 422 -3.79 5.41 -7.60
C LYS A 422 -2.38 5.97 -7.63
N ASP A 423 -1.75 6.15 -6.47
CA ASP A 423 -0.42 6.77 -6.38
C ASP A 423 0.67 5.85 -6.93
N LEU A 424 0.56 4.53 -6.72
CA LEU A 424 1.48 3.56 -7.33
C LEU A 424 1.37 3.57 -8.86
N LEU A 425 0.15 3.54 -9.39
CA LEU A 425 -0.08 3.61 -10.83
C LEU A 425 0.45 4.95 -11.37
N LYS A 426 0.07 6.07 -10.74
CA LYS A 426 0.48 7.42 -11.15
C LYS A 426 2.00 7.59 -11.17
N ASP A 427 2.71 7.16 -10.13
CA ASP A 427 4.18 7.22 -10.09
C ASP A 427 4.78 6.42 -11.26
N THR A 428 4.24 5.24 -11.53
CA THR A 428 4.66 4.42 -12.68
C THR A 428 4.42 5.15 -14.00
N LEU A 429 3.20 5.66 -14.25
CA LEU A 429 2.89 6.38 -15.49
C LEU A 429 3.77 7.62 -15.67
N GLN A 430 4.09 8.33 -14.59
CA GLN A 430 4.98 9.48 -14.60
C GLN A 430 6.45 9.11 -14.87
N ARG A 431 6.95 7.95 -14.45
CA ARG A 431 8.32 7.53 -14.81
C ARG A 431 8.50 7.37 -16.32
N PHE A 432 7.47 6.87 -17.00
CA PHE A 432 7.48 6.54 -18.42
C PHE A 432 6.83 7.61 -19.33
N GLY A 433 6.40 8.75 -18.78
CA GLY A 433 5.74 9.80 -19.57
C GLY A 433 4.45 9.34 -20.24
N ILE A 434 3.68 8.47 -19.58
CA ILE A 434 2.51 7.79 -20.13
C ILE A 434 1.22 8.59 -19.91
N ILE A 435 0.42 8.62 -20.96
CA ILE A 435 -0.96 9.06 -21.02
C ILE A 435 -1.86 7.84 -20.93
N CYS A 436 -2.86 7.92 -20.06
CA CYS A 436 -3.85 6.88 -19.84
C CYS A 436 -5.18 7.25 -20.51
N GLN A 437 -5.74 6.34 -21.32
CA GLN A 437 -7.09 6.43 -21.86
C GLN A 437 -7.83 5.11 -21.66
N THR A 438 -9.09 5.20 -21.29
CA THR A 438 -9.95 4.02 -21.03
C THR A 438 -10.94 3.84 -22.17
N ASP A 439 -11.19 2.58 -22.48
CA ASP A 439 -12.31 2.13 -23.27
C ASP A 439 -13.18 1.25 -22.37
N ASN A 440 -14.28 1.83 -21.89
CA ASN A 440 -15.20 1.16 -20.98
C ASN A 440 -16.04 0.08 -21.67
N THR A 441 -16.11 0.08 -23.01
CA THR A 441 -16.81 -0.94 -23.80
C THR A 441 -16.03 -2.23 -23.84
N ASN A 442 -14.74 -2.14 -24.16
CA ASN A 442 -13.86 -3.32 -24.23
C ASN A 442 -13.20 -3.66 -22.88
N LYS A 443 -13.42 -2.84 -21.86
CA LYS A 443 -12.73 -2.88 -20.55
C LYS A 443 -11.22 -2.91 -20.75
N THR A 444 -10.70 -1.95 -21.51
CA THR A 444 -9.25 -1.79 -21.73
C THR A 444 -8.78 -0.42 -21.26
N VAL A 445 -7.56 -0.36 -20.72
CA VAL A 445 -6.83 0.87 -20.41
C VAL A 445 -5.60 0.90 -21.29
N SER A 446 -5.49 1.93 -22.12
CA SER A 446 -4.32 2.17 -22.96
C SER A 446 -3.31 3.06 -22.25
N PHE A 447 -2.05 2.62 -22.27
CA PHE A 447 -0.89 3.27 -21.67
C PHE A 447 0.06 3.68 -22.79
N ASN A 448 -0.13 4.89 -23.31
CA ASN A 448 0.59 5.41 -24.47
C ASN A 448 1.45 6.62 -24.15
N SER A 449 2.58 6.77 -24.82
CA SER A 449 3.48 7.91 -24.65
C SER A 449 3.10 9.07 -25.59
N PHE A 450 3.61 10.28 -25.32
CA PHE A 450 3.51 11.39 -26.29
C PHE A 450 4.14 11.05 -27.65
N LYS A 451 5.18 10.21 -27.66
CA LYS A 451 5.80 9.73 -28.89
C LYS A 451 4.82 8.94 -29.76
N ASP A 452 3.89 8.20 -29.15
CA ASP A 452 2.85 7.47 -29.90
C ASP A 452 1.92 8.44 -30.64
N ILE A 453 1.54 9.55 -30.01
CA ILE A 453 0.72 10.60 -30.64
C ILE A 453 1.45 11.23 -31.83
N VAL A 454 2.74 11.52 -31.68
CA VAL A 454 3.57 12.06 -32.77
C VAL A 454 3.71 11.04 -33.91
N ASN A 455 3.90 9.77 -33.59
CA ASN A 455 3.99 8.70 -34.58
C ASN A 455 2.67 8.45 -35.32
N ASN A 456 1.53 8.88 -34.75
CA ASN A 456 0.21 8.78 -35.37
C ASN A 456 -0.09 9.91 -36.38
N ILE A 457 0.83 10.87 -36.61
CA ILE A 457 0.65 11.91 -37.65
C ILE A 457 0.28 11.35 -39.04
N PRO A 458 0.88 10.25 -39.54
CA PRO A 458 0.51 9.68 -40.84
C PRO A 458 -0.93 9.19 -40.95
N ILE A 459 -1.58 8.89 -39.81
CA ILE A 459 -2.98 8.48 -39.73
C ILE A 459 -3.88 9.60 -39.15
N ALA A 460 -3.37 10.84 -39.10
CA ALA A 460 -4.10 11.97 -38.57
C ALA A 460 -5.41 12.22 -39.34
N ARG A 461 -6.45 12.63 -38.61
CA ARG A 461 -7.76 12.93 -39.20
C ARG A 461 -7.78 14.34 -39.76
N ASP A 462 -8.21 14.48 -41.00
CA ASP A 462 -8.40 15.80 -41.60
C ASP A 462 -9.73 16.43 -41.12
N TRP A 463 -9.63 17.48 -40.30
CA TRP A 463 -10.76 18.25 -39.79
C TRP A 463 -10.92 19.60 -40.47
N SER A 464 -10.19 19.85 -41.56
CA SER A 464 -10.17 21.14 -42.27
C SER A 464 -11.58 21.57 -42.71
N ASN A 465 -12.35 20.66 -43.31
CA ASN A 465 -13.72 20.95 -43.77
C ASN A 465 -14.72 21.18 -42.62
N LYS A 466 -14.35 20.81 -41.39
CA LYS A 466 -15.17 20.96 -40.17
C LYS A 466 -14.80 22.19 -39.36
N CYS A 467 -13.60 22.75 -39.58
CA CYS A 467 -13.12 23.95 -38.91
C CYS A 467 -13.84 25.18 -39.47
N LEU A 468 -14.60 25.86 -38.62
CA LEU A 468 -15.34 27.05 -39.02
C LEU A 468 -14.48 28.31 -38.89
N ASN A 469 -14.81 29.32 -39.71
CA ASN A 469 -14.17 30.63 -39.64
C ASN A 469 -14.83 31.51 -38.56
N GLN A 470 -14.80 31.06 -37.30
CA GLN A 470 -15.36 31.79 -36.14
C GLN A 470 -14.25 32.34 -35.21
N GLY A 471 -13.10 32.65 -35.79
CA GLY A 471 -11.93 33.16 -35.08
C GLY A 471 -10.89 32.10 -34.75
N LYS A 472 -9.72 32.59 -34.33
CA LYS A 472 -8.55 31.83 -33.90
C LYS A 472 -8.01 32.50 -32.66
N GLN A 473 -7.95 31.78 -31.55
CA GLN A 473 -7.19 32.23 -30.39
C GLN A 473 -5.91 31.40 -30.30
N VAL A 474 -4.78 32.07 -30.12
CA VAL A 474 -3.48 31.41 -29.91
C VAL A 474 -2.96 31.86 -28.56
N THR A 475 -2.61 30.91 -27.71
CA THR A 475 -1.92 31.15 -26.44
C THR A 475 -0.58 30.42 -26.46
N PHE A 476 0.41 31.04 -25.81
CA PHE A 476 1.79 30.53 -25.76
C PHE A 476 2.10 29.81 -24.44
N GLN A 477 1.16 29.83 -23.50
CA GLN A 477 1.24 29.12 -22.23
C GLN A 477 0.36 27.87 -22.30
N LEU A 478 0.90 26.75 -21.82
CA LEU A 478 0.21 25.47 -21.66
C LEU A 478 0.18 25.15 -20.16
N GLY A 479 -0.98 24.75 -19.62
CA GLY A 479 -1.13 24.31 -18.23
C GLY A 479 -0.44 25.18 -17.17
N ASN A 480 -0.03 24.53 -16.08
CA ASN A 480 0.64 25.17 -14.93
C ASN A 480 2.17 24.95 -14.94
N TYR A 481 2.80 25.03 -16.10
CA TYR A 481 4.26 24.93 -16.19
C TYR A 481 4.96 26.23 -15.73
N ALA A 482 6.22 26.08 -15.33
CA ALA A 482 7.12 27.15 -14.92
C ALA A 482 8.36 27.23 -15.81
N GLN A 483 9.24 28.21 -15.57
CA GLN A 483 10.56 28.29 -16.21
C GLN A 483 11.43 27.07 -15.85
N VAL A 484 11.30 26.54 -14.64
CA VAL A 484 11.95 25.32 -14.18
C VAL A 484 10.92 24.37 -13.56
N ASN A 485 10.74 23.21 -14.18
CA ASN A 485 9.77 22.21 -13.76
C ASN A 485 10.50 20.99 -13.20
N TYR A 486 10.45 20.78 -11.89
CA TYR A 486 11.24 19.76 -11.22
C TYR A 486 10.59 18.37 -11.26
N MET A 487 11.42 17.35 -11.46
CA MET A 487 11.07 15.93 -11.31
C MET A 487 11.85 15.40 -10.11
N GLN A 488 11.15 15.08 -9.03
CA GLN A 488 11.73 14.92 -7.71
C GLN A 488 11.40 13.54 -7.14
N TYR A 489 12.41 12.93 -6.52
CA TYR A 489 12.23 11.80 -5.61
C TYR A 489 11.92 12.31 -4.20
N GLN A 490 11.24 11.49 -3.40
CA GLN A 490 11.14 11.76 -1.97
C GLN A 490 12.54 11.77 -1.36
N THR A 491 12.85 12.85 -0.65
CA THR A 491 14.16 13.03 -0.03
C THR A 491 14.33 12.07 1.14
N ASP A 492 15.45 11.35 1.14
CA ASP A 492 15.92 10.58 2.29
C ASP A 492 17.08 11.34 2.94
N GLU A 493 16.91 11.80 4.18
CA GLU A 493 17.89 12.63 4.88
C GLU A 493 19.20 11.88 5.15
N ASN A 494 19.17 10.54 5.13
CA ASN A 494 20.35 9.70 5.29
C ASN A 494 21.17 9.56 3.99
N LEU A 495 20.68 10.09 2.86
CA LEU A 495 21.32 9.98 1.56
C LEU A 495 21.78 11.36 1.06
N LEU A 496 23.11 11.54 0.93
CA LEU A 496 23.71 12.75 0.38
C LEU A 496 24.33 12.51 -1.00
N PRO A 497 24.09 13.38 -2.00
CA PRO A 497 23.36 14.65 -1.90
C PRO A 497 21.83 14.46 -1.87
N LEU A 498 21.12 15.33 -1.15
CA LEU A 498 19.66 15.26 -0.96
C LEU A 498 18.84 15.29 -2.26
N LYS A 499 19.41 15.79 -3.36
CA LYS A 499 18.77 15.87 -4.69
C LYS A 499 19.26 14.78 -5.65
N TYR A 500 19.83 13.70 -5.13
CA TYR A 500 20.27 12.58 -5.93
C TYR A 500 19.08 11.98 -6.69
N GLY A 501 19.25 11.68 -7.98
CA GLY A 501 18.16 11.18 -8.82
C GLY A 501 17.23 12.24 -9.42
N TRP A 502 17.28 13.50 -8.98
CA TRP A 502 16.38 14.54 -9.46
C TRP A 502 16.73 15.03 -10.87
N SER A 503 15.73 15.55 -11.59
CA SER A 503 15.92 16.25 -12.86
C SER A 503 14.94 17.41 -12.99
N GLN A 504 14.96 18.09 -14.13
CA GLN A 504 14.11 19.23 -14.42
C GLN A 504 13.96 19.47 -15.92
N ILE A 505 12.78 19.95 -16.30
CA ILE A 505 12.51 20.49 -17.64
C ILE A 505 12.58 22.01 -17.57
N ARG A 506 13.43 22.61 -18.41
CA ARG A 506 13.57 24.07 -18.52
C ARG A 506 12.78 24.60 -19.70
N ILE A 507 12.01 25.66 -19.47
CA ILE A 507 11.25 26.37 -20.51
C ILE A 507 11.77 27.79 -20.59
N ALA A 508 12.22 28.20 -21.78
CA ALA A 508 12.76 29.53 -22.03
C ALA A 508 11.64 30.58 -22.24
N ASP A 509 10.69 30.64 -21.31
CA ASP A 509 9.58 31.60 -21.31
C ASP A 509 9.58 32.44 -20.02
N GLN A 510 10.00 33.69 -20.14
CA GLN A 510 10.12 34.62 -19.01
C GLN A 510 8.76 35.04 -18.43
N THR A 511 7.65 34.70 -19.08
CA THR A 511 6.29 35.01 -18.62
C THR A 511 5.73 33.97 -17.66
N LEU A 512 6.37 32.80 -17.54
CA LEU A 512 5.97 31.75 -16.62
C LEU A 512 6.50 31.99 -15.20
N PRO A 513 5.86 31.41 -14.16
CA PRO A 513 6.41 31.36 -12.81
C PRO A 513 7.84 30.82 -12.78
N ALA A 514 8.64 31.20 -11.78
CA ALA A 514 10.05 30.82 -11.73
C ALA A 514 10.28 29.31 -11.64
N SER A 515 9.46 28.60 -10.85
CA SER A 515 9.57 27.15 -10.70
C SER A 515 8.26 26.48 -10.30
N ALA A 516 8.10 25.21 -10.68
CA ALA A 516 7.01 24.33 -10.27
C ALA A 516 7.52 22.90 -10.11
N THR A 517 6.75 22.06 -9.40
CA THR A 517 6.99 20.61 -9.33
C THR A 517 6.13 19.92 -10.38
N LEU A 518 6.77 19.23 -11.32
CA LEU A 518 6.11 18.45 -12.36
C LEU A 518 5.77 17.04 -11.87
N VAL A 519 6.75 16.38 -11.26
CA VAL A 519 6.65 15.02 -10.73
C VAL A 519 7.21 14.99 -9.32
N GLN A 520 6.50 14.33 -8.41
CA GLN A 520 6.97 14.01 -7.08
C GLN A 520 6.70 12.52 -6.82
N SER A 521 7.76 11.72 -6.83
CA SER A 521 7.70 10.28 -6.53
C SER A 521 7.56 10.06 -5.02
N PRO A 522 6.68 9.15 -4.56
CA PRO A 522 6.60 8.74 -3.16
C PRO A 522 7.73 7.77 -2.75
N PHE A 523 8.63 7.46 -3.68
CA PHE A 523 9.83 6.66 -3.45
C PHE A 523 11.06 7.57 -3.43
N GLY A 524 12.11 7.10 -2.75
CA GLY A 524 13.44 7.70 -2.67
C GLY A 524 14.49 6.91 -3.47
N PRO A 525 15.66 7.50 -3.75
CA PRO A 525 16.75 6.83 -4.45
C PRO A 525 17.56 5.92 -3.51
N SER A 526 18.43 5.09 -4.07
CA SER A 526 19.39 4.27 -3.30
C SER A 526 20.79 4.36 -3.87
N PHE A 527 21.80 4.20 -3.01
CA PHE A 527 23.17 3.93 -3.45
C PHE A 527 23.40 2.45 -3.63
N ASN A 528 24.53 2.11 -4.25
CA ASN A 528 24.98 0.74 -4.36
C ASN A 528 26.34 0.59 -3.67
N ARG A 529 26.64 -0.65 -3.29
CA ARG A 529 27.98 -1.07 -2.86
C ARG A 529 28.46 -2.25 -3.70
N PRO A 530 29.79 -2.48 -3.78
CA PRO A 530 30.33 -3.62 -4.51
C PRO A 530 29.78 -4.97 -4.00
N TYR A 531 29.49 -5.88 -4.93
CA TYR A 531 29.11 -7.26 -4.64
C TYR A 531 29.40 -8.15 -5.86
N TYR A 532 29.88 -9.38 -5.67
CA TYR A 532 30.28 -10.35 -6.72
C TYR A 532 30.20 -9.88 -8.19
N GLY A 533 31.29 -9.32 -8.71
CA GLY A 533 31.38 -8.93 -10.13
C GLY A 533 30.49 -7.75 -10.55
N GLY A 534 29.89 -7.04 -9.59
CA GLY A 534 29.01 -5.90 -9.82
C GLY A 534 28.72 -5.14 -8.51
N SER A 535 27.45 -4.82 -8.26
CA SER A 535 27.00 -4.06 -7.09
C SER A 535 25.59 -4.43 -6.67
N VAL A 536 25.25 -4.19 -5.41
CA VAL A 536 23.90 -4.33 -4.83
C VAL A 536 23.43 -3.00 -4.26
N ALA A 537 22.12 -2.74 -4.26
CA ALA A 537 21.53 -1.61 -3.56
C ALA A 537 21.80 -1.65 -2.05
N GLN A 538 21.90 -0.46 -1.45
CA GLN A 538 22.02 -0.27 -0.01
C GLN A 538 20.80 0.51 0.53
N ILE A 539 20.12 -0.09 1.52
CA ILE A 539 18.97 0.46 2.22
C ILE A 539 19.18 0.21 3.72
N THR A 540 20.01 1.03 4.36
CA THR A 540 20.49 0.79 5.74
C THR A 540 19.35 0.91 6.78
N MET A 541 18.66 -0.21 7.04
CA MET A 541 17.57 -0.32 8.02
C MET A 541 18.04 -0.90 9.36
N ILE A 542 19.23 -1.51 9.41
CA ILE A 542 19.81 -2.12 10.61
C ILE A 542 20.87 -1.19 11.19
N ASP A 543 20.77 -0.88 12.48
CA ASP A 543 21.82 -0.17 13.22
C ASP A 543 22.90 -1.15 13.71
N GLN A 544 24.04 -1.15 13.03
CA GLN A 544 25.21 -1.97 13.38
C GLN A 544 25.75 -1.72 14.79
N ASN A 545 25.48 -0.55 15.39
CA ASN A 545 25.98 -0.20 16.71
C ASN A 545 25.09 -0.71 17.86
N SER A 546 23.87 -1.16 17.54
CA SER A 546 22.89 -1.61 18.53
C SER A 546 23.16 -3.02 19.07
N GLY A 547 24.08 -3.78 18.44
CA GLY A 547 24.40 -5.16 18.81
C GLY A 547 23.33 -6.19 18.44
N GLY A 548 22.24 -5.76 17.76
CA GLY A 548 21.18 -6.61 17.22
C GLY A 548 21.04 -6.50 15.70
N ASN A 549 20.23 -7.39 15.11
CA ASN A 549 19.97 -7.44 13.66
C ASN A 549 18.56 -6.91 13.33
N ASP A 550 18.01 -6.06 14.19
CA ASP A 550 16.65 -5.55 14.07
C ASP A 550 16.60 -4.37 13.10
N PHE A 551 15.51 -4.30 12.32
CA PHE A 551 15.28 -3.29 11.30
C PHE A 551 14.69 -2.03 11.96
N THR A 552 15.52 -1.31 12.69
CA THR A 552 15.11 -0.17 13.55
C THR A 552 15.25 1.20 12.90
N ILE A 553 16.03 1.31 11.82
CA ILE A 553 16.23 2.57 11.09
C ILE A 553 15.12 2.73 10.05
N SER A 554 14.36 3.82 10.18
CA SER A 554 13.36 4.21 9.20
C SER A 554 14.02 4.75 7.94
N VAL A 555 13.52 4.32 6.78
CA VAL A 555 13.99 4.72 5.45
C VAL A 555 12.80 5.12 4.59
N VAL A 556 13.04 5.93 3.56
CA VAL A 556 12.00 6.23 2.57
C VAL A 556 11.74 5.00 1.68
N PRO A 557 10.52 4.77 1.17
CA PRO A 557 10.25 3.64 0.27
C PRO A 557 11.11 3.63 -1.00
N ARG A 558 11.41 2.44 -1.55
CA ARG A 558 12.29 2.30 -2.73
C ARG A 558 11.61 1.57 -3.89
N ILE A 559 11.84 2.07 -5.10
CA ILE A 559 11.74 1.29 -6.35
C ILE A 559 13.16 1.05 -6.86
N LEU A 560 13.46 -0.18 -7.26
CA LEU A 560 14.75 -0.59 -7.82
C LEU A 560 14.55 -1.35 -9.14
N ILE A 561 15.62 -1.45 -9.91
CA ILE A 561 15.70 -2.27 -11.12
C ILE A 561 16.30 -3.61 -10.72
N ASP A 562 15.56 -4.70 -10.89
CA ASP A 562 16.07 -6.05 -10.73
C ASP A 562 17.11 -6.38 -11.80
N GLN A 563 18.25 -6.91 -11.35
CA GLN A 563 19.30 -7.43 -12.22
C GLN A 563 19.66 -8.85 -11.80
N LYS A 564 19.61 -9.77 -12.76
CA LYS A 564 20.12 -11.13 -12.58
C LYS A 564 21.60 -11.18 -12.94
N LEU A 565 22.46 -11.53 -11.99
CA LEU A 565 23.87 -11.78 -12.22
C LEU A 565 24.14 -13.28 -12.27
N LYS A 566 24.71 -13.75 -13.39
CA LYS A 566 25.16 -15.14 -13.57
C LYS A 566 26.57 -15.31 -13.00
N ILE A 567 26.68 -15.26 -11.68
CA ILE A 567 27.95 -15.34 -10.96
C ILE A 567 28.68 -16.69 -11.14
N GLY A 568 27.98 -17.74 -11.59
CA GLY A 568 28.61 -19.00 -12.01
C GLY A 568 29.63 -18.82 -13.14
N GLU A 569 29.42 -17.87 -14.04
CA GLU A 569 30.33 -17.59 -15.17
C GLU A 569 31.69 -17.05 -14.71
N ILE A 570 31.75 -16.46 -13.50
CA ILE A 570 32.98 -16.01 -12.86
C ILE A 570 33.48 -16.98 -11.77
N GLY A 571 32.96 -18.22 -11.75
CA GLY A 571 33.34 -19.27 -10.80
C GLY A 571 32.95 -18.97 -9.35
N LYS A 572 31.89 -18.18 -9.14
CA LYS A 572 31.38 -17.80 -7.83
C LYS A 572 29.98 -18.36 -7.60
N THR A 573 29.63 -18.51 -6.32
CA THR A 573 28.32 -18.96 -5.88
C THR A 573 27.96 -18.29 -4.57
N VAL A 574 26.68 -18.04 -4.34
CA VAL A 574 26.16 -17.52 -3.07
C VAL A 574 25.47 -18.63 -2.30
N LYS A 575 25.71 -18.67 -0.99
CA LYS A 575 25.04 -19.59 -0.07
C LYS A 575 24.02 -18.85 0.78
N PHE A 576 22.84 -19.42 0.94
CA PHE A 576 21.85 -18.93 1.90
C PHE A 576 21.86 -19.79 3.18
N THR A 577 21.58 -19.17 4.32
CA THR A 577 21.50 -19.81 5.64
C THR A 577 20.39 -19.19 6.48
N ASP A 578 19.87 -19.95 7.45
CA ASP A 578 18.97 -19.49 8.51
C ASP A 578 19.60 -19.63 9.91
N GLY A 579 20.91 -19.88 9.96
CA GLY A 579 21.68 -20.03 11.19
C GLY A 579 21.53 -21.36 11.94
N ILE A 580 20.58 -22.22 11.55
CA ILE A 580 20.28 -23.49 12.23
C ILE A 580 20.52 -24.67 11.31
N ASN A 581 20.10 -24.57 10.05
CA ASN A 581 20.30 -25.58 9.03
C ASN A 581 21.68 -25.43 8.38
N PRO A 582 22.32 -26.53 7.92
CA PRO A 582 23.51 -26.40 7.09
C PRO A 582 23.16 -25.53 5.88
N ALA A 583 23.98 -24.52 5.57
CA ALA A 583 23.76 -23.60 4.46
C ALA A 583 23.37 -24.39 3.19
N ARG A 584 22.14 -24.20 2.70
CA ARG A 584 21.48 -25.24 1.90
C ARG A 584 21.15 -24.92 0.46
N VAL A 585 21.52 -23.75 -0.06
CA VAL A 585 21.30 -23.44 -1.47
C VAL A 585 22.51 -22.70 -2.02
N ILE A 586 23.08 -23.23 -3.11
CA ILE A 586 24.21 -22.65 -3.83
C ILE A 586 23.64 -22.06 -5.12
N ASN A 587 23.48 -20.74 -5.14
CA ASN A 587 23.01 -20.03 -6.33
C ASN A 587 24.21 -19.57 -7.17
N ASP A 588 24.16 -19.88 -8.46
CA ASP A 588 25.05 -19.36 -9.50
C ASP A 588 24.39 -18.22 -10.32
N ILE A 589 23.09 -17.97 -10.08
CA ILE A 589 22.34 -16.80 -10.53
C ILE A 589 21.69 -16.13 -9.31
N ILE A 590 21.93 -14.83 -9.16
CA ILE A 590 21.44 -14.02 -8.05
C ILE A 590 20.75 -12.74 -8.53
N SER A 591 19.80 -12.24 -7.75
CA SER A 591 19.18 -10.93 -7.96
C SER A 591 19.92 -9.87 -7.14
N THR A 592 20.46 -8.86 -7.82
CA THR A 592 21.20 -7.74 -7.22
C THR A 592 20.62 -6.43 -7.73
N PRO A 593 19.47 -6.00 -7.22
CA PRO A 593 18.78 -4.83 -7.73
C PRO A 593 19.55 -3.55 -7.43
N TYR A 594 19.32 -2.53 -8.24
CA TYR A 594 19.98 -1.23 -8.11
C TYR A 594 19.03 -0.08 -8.51
N PHE A 595 19.31 1.13 -8.02
CA PHE A 595 18.59 2.33 -8.45
C PHE A 595 19.20 2.93 -9.72
N TYR A 596 20.53 3.08 -9.72
CA TYR A 596 21.33 3.53 -10.86
C TYR A 596 22.74 2.98 -10.72
N LYS A 597 23.37 2.61 -11.83
CA LYS A 597 24.82 2.36 -11.88
C LYS A 597 25.40 2.66 -13.27
N PRO A 598 26.65 3.14 -13.38
CA PRO A 598 27.26 3.47 -14.67
C PRO A 598 27.44 2.26 -15.61
N ASP A 599 27.58 1.07 -15.04
CA ASP A 599 27.74 -0.22 -15.74
C ASP A 599 26.40 -0.96 -15.93
N ALA A 600 25.27 -0.25 -15.86
CA ALA A 600 23.95 -0.85 -16.03
C ALA A 600 23.84 -1.55 -17.41
N PRO A 601 23.18 -2.72 -17.48
CA PRO A 601 22.88 -3.36 -18.76
C PRO A 601 22.10 -2.44 -19.69
N ASP A 602 22.41 -2.54 -20.98
CA ASP A 602 21.63 -1.90 -22.03
C ASP A 602 20.30 -2.64 -22.23
N LEU A 603 19.21 -1.89 -22.35
CA LEU A 603 17.86 -2.40 -22.52
C LEU A 603 17.50 -2.71 -23.99
N GLY A 604 18.48 -2.55 -24.89
CA GLY A 604 18.34 -2.79 -26.31
C GLY A 604 18.18 -1.50 -27.13
N PRO A 605 18.03 -1.65 -28.45
CA PRO A 605 18.05 -0.54 -29.39
C PRO A 605 17.01 0.54 -29.04
N GLY A 606 17.48 1.76 -28.78
CA GLY A 606 16.64 2.93 -28.55
C GLY A 606 16.16 3.14 -27.11
N PHE A 607 16.64 2.35 -26.14
CA PHE A 607 16.36 2.53 -24.71
C PHE A 607 17.59 2.91 -23.88
N GLY A 608 18.78 2.46 -24.28
CA GLY A 608 20.02 2.72 -23.55
C GLY A 608 20.11 1.93 -22.25
N GLN A 609 20.94 2.39 -21.32
CA GLN A 609 21.15 1.71 -20.04
C GLN A 609 19.96 1.85 -19.10
N ALA A 610 19.63 0.76 -18.39
CA ALA A 610 18.56 0.76 -17.41
C ALA A 610 18.90 1.68 -16.21
N SER A 611 18.07 2.69 -15.98
CA SER A 611 18.29 3.72 -14.95
C SER A 611 16.98 4.26 -14.39
N LEU A 612 16.93 4.50 -13.08
CA LEU A 612 15.86 5.26 -12.44
C LEU A 612 16.26 6.72 -12.17
N MET A 613 17.40 7.21 -12.66
CA MET A 613 17.66 8.65 -12.60
C MET A 613 16.59 9.39 -13.41
N PHE A 614 15.91 10.38 -12.83
CA PHE A 614 14.91 11.15 -13.60
C PHE A 614 15.55 11.85 -14.80
N GLU A 615 16.85 12.12 -14.77
CA GLU A 615 17.57 12.70 -15.91
C GLU A 615 17.64 11.73 -17.10
N ASP A 616 17.79 10.43 -16.86
CA ASP A 616 17.82 9.41 -17.91
C ASP A 616 16.40 9.10 -18.38
N LEU A 617 15.46 8.95 -17.44
CA LEU A 617 14.03 8.78 -17.75
C LEU A 617 13.48 9.96 -18.57
N ARG A 618 13.84 11.20 -18.22
CA ARG A 618 13.46 12.41 -18.96
C ARG A 618 13.98 12.37 -20.39
N LYS A 619 15.26 12.07 -20.60
CA LYS A 619 15.85 11.96 -21.94
C LYS A 619 15.16 10.89 -22.79
N GLN A 620 14.75 9.79 -22.17
CA GLN A 620 14.14 8.66 -22.86
C GLN A 620 12.66 8.90 -23.18
N TYR A 621 11.88 9.34 -22.20
CA TYR A 621 10.41 9.32 -22.27
C TYR A 621 9.77 10.70 -22.47
N TYR A 622 10.49 11.80 -22.21
CA TYR A 622 9.97 13.16 -22.31
C TYR A 622 10.42 14.02 -23.52
N PRO A 623 11.18 13.55 -24.52
CA PRO A 623 11.74 14.46 -25.54
C PRO A 623 10.65 15.17 -26.37
N GLU A 624 9.55 14.50 -26.69
CA GLU A 624 8.45 15.11 -27.43
C GLU A 624 7.71 16.16 -26.61
N LEU A 625 7.55 15.94 -25.30
CA LEU A 625 6.95 16.93 -24.41
C LEU A 625 7.84 18.18 -24.34
N GLU A 626 9.15 18.02 -24.16
CA GLU A 626 10.08 19.16 -24.11
C GLU A 626 10.06 19.97 -25.41
N LYS A 627 9.98 19.30 -26.55
CA LYS A 627 9.83 19.94 -27.85
C LYS A 627 8.53 20.75 -27.95
N ILE A 628 7.41 20.19 -27.48
CA ILE A 628 6.13 20.91 -27.45
C ILE A 628 6.21 22.14 -26.54
N LEU A 629 6.79 21.99 -25.34
CA LEU A 629 6.89 23.07 -24.35
C LEU A 629 7.75 24.24 -24.83
N THR A 630 8.84 23.97 -25.56
CA THR A 630 9.72 25.01 -26.12
C THR A 630 9.09 25.79 -27.28
N GLN A 631 8.11 25.22 -27.98
CA GLN A 631 7.45 25.84 -29.13
C GLN A 631 5.93 25.96 -28.95
N THR A 632 5.50 26.12 -27.69
CA THR A 632 4.10 26.04 -27.29
C THR A 632 3.21 26.95 -28.14
N LYS A 633 2.28 26.33 -28.87
CA LYS A 633 1.17 27.00 -29.55
C LYS A 633 -0.10 26.23 -29.25
N LYS A 634 -0.82 26.68 -28.23
CA LYS A 634 -2.18 26.24 -27.95
C LYS A 634 -3.11 27.08 -28.82
N VAL A 635 -3.89 26.42 -29.66
CA VAL A 635 -4.82 27.02 -30.61
C VAL A 635 -6.24 26.62 -30.22
N VAL A 636 -7.11 27.61 -30.09
CA VAL A 636 -8.55 27.37 -29.95
C VAL A 636 -9.21 27.58 -31.32
N ARG A 637 -9.92 26.55 -31.78
CA ARG A 637 -10.73 26.57 -33.00
C ARG A 637 -12.16 26.14 -32.70
N TYR A 638 -13.11 26.60 -33.52
CA TYR A 638 -14.49 26.14 -33.49
C TYR A 638 -14.69 25.10 -34.60
N ILE A 639 -15.07 23.88 -34.23
CA ILE A 639 -15.14 22.73 -35.13
C ILE A 639 -16.55 22.15 -35.08
N LEU A 640 -17.13 21.83 -36.24
CA LEU A 640 -18.43 21.19 -36.32
C LEU A 640 -18.26 19.66 -36.32
N LEU A 641 -18.39 19.04 -35.15
CA LEU A 641 -18.24 17.59 -34.97
C LEU A 641 -19.60 16.88 -35.02
N THR A 642 -19.64 15.76 -35.74
CA THR A 642 -20.83 14.89 -35.84
C THR A 642 -20.85 13.86 -34.71
N PRO A 643 -22.00 13.23 -34.42
CA PRO A 643 -22.06 12.13 -33.44
C PRO A 643 -21.10 10.97 -33.77
N ARG A 644 -20.90 10.69 -35.07
CA ARG A 644 -19.93 9.70 -35.53
C ARG A 644 -18.49 10.08 -35.21
N ASP A 645 -18.14 11.37 -35.32
CA ASP A 645 -16.79 11.85 -34.98
C ASP A 645 -16.47 11.67 -33.51
N ILE A 646 -17.47 11.84 -32.64
CA ILE A 646 -17.34 11.63 -31.19
C ILE A 646 -17.28 10.13 -30.87
N LEU A 647 -18.13 9.31 -31.51
CA LEU A 647 -18.11 7.86 -31.32
C LEU A 647 -16.76 7.25 -31.70
N GLU A 648 -16.18 7.70 -32.81
CA GLU A 648 -14.89 7.23 -33.30
C GLU A 648 -13.71 8.03 -32.68
N LEU A 649 -13.94 8.88 -31.68
CA LEU A 649 -12.91 9.77 -31.14
C LEU A 649 -11.82 8.97 -30.40
N ASP A 650 -10.58 9.13 -30.89
CA ASP A 650 -9.39 8.68 -30.20
C ASP A 650 -8.48 9.90 -30.00
N LEU A 651 -8.28 10.28 -28.75
CA LEU A 651 -7.48 11.46 -28.38
C LEU A 651 -5.98 11.25 -28.63
N LEU A 652 -5.54 10.01 -28.88
CA LEU A 652 -4.18 9.67 -29.28
C LEU A 652 -3.94 9.82 -30.78
N ILE A 653 -4.98 10.06 -31.59
CA ILE A 653 -4.87 10.31 -33.03
C ILE A 653 -4.88 11.83 -33.29
N PRO A 654 -3.82 12.40 -33.89
CA PRO A 654 -3.78 13.82 -34.22
C PRO A 654 -4.84 14.25 -35.25
N VAL A 655 -5.06 15.56 -35.33
CA VAL A 655 -5.91 16.20 -36.33
C VAL A 655 -5.10 17.16 -37.20
N TYR A 656 -5.40 17.18 -38.50
CA TYR A 656 -4.85 18.12 -39.46
C TYR A 656 -5.87 19.24 -39.75
N ILE A 657 -5.37 20.49 -39.77
CA ILE A 657 -6.15 21.68 -40.12
C ILE A 657 -5.41 22.45 -41.21
N GLN A 658 -5.90 22.36 -42.44
CA GLN A 658 -5.32 22.97 -43.64
C GLN A 658 -5.23 24.50 -43.52
N GLN A 659 -6.23 25.14 -42.90
CA GLN A 659 -6.25 26.59 -42.67
C GLN A 659 -5.05 27.08 -41.85
N ASP A 660 -4.46 26.19 -41.05
CA ASP A 660 -3.25 26.46 -40.27
C ASP A 660 -2.00 25.79 -40.84
N SER A 661 -2.17 24.90 -41.83
CA SER A 661 -1.11 24.05 -42.41
C SER A 661 -0.32 23.30 -41.32
N ALA A 662 -1.03 22.76 -40.32
CA ALA A 662 -0.41 22.17 -39.15
C ALA A 662 -1.20 20.98 -38.61
N TYR A 663 -0.48 20.09 -37.91
CA TYR A 663 -1.03 18.98 -37.15
C TYR A 663 -1.13 19.37 -35.67
N TYR A 664 -2.15 18.83 -35.01
CA TYR A 664 -2.43 19.10 -33.61
C TYR A 664 -2.81 17.82 -32.88
N TYR A 665 -2.40 17.69 -31.62
CA TYR A 665 -3.11 16.78 -30.73
C TYR A 665 -4.29 17.50 -30.07
N ILE A 666 -5.33 16.74 -29.74
CA ILE A 666 -6.55 17.27 -29.12
C ILE A 666 -6.30 17.33 -27.62
N ASN A 667 -6.21 18.55 -27.07
CA ASN A 667 -6.09 18.72 -25.62
C ASN A 667 -7.46 18.61 -24.96
N LYS A 668 -8.46 19.30 -25.52
CA LYS A 668 -9.82 19.35 -24.98
C LYS A 668 -10.85 19.67 -26.06
N ILE A 669 -11.98 18.97 -26.04
CA ILE A 669 -13.22 19.34 -26.73
C ILE A 669 -14.17 19.82 -25.65
N ASP A 670 -14.56 21.09 -25.69
CA ASP A 670 -15.24 21.78 -24.59
C ASP A 670 -16.75 21.89 -24.86
N ALA A 671 -17.57 21.15 -24.11
CA ALA A 671 -19.03 21.19 -24.18
C ALA A 671 -19.62 20.93 -25.59
N TRP A 672 -19.22 19.82 -26.23
CA TRP A 672 -19.76 19.39 -27.52
C TRP A 672 -21.27 19.15 -27.47
N ARG A 673 -21.96 19.64 -28.50
CA ARG A 673 -23.36 19.39 -28.80
C ARG A 673 -23.52 19.15 -30.30
N LYS A 674 -24.38 18.21 -30.67
CA LYS A 674 -24.71 17.97 -32.08
C LYS A 674 -25.20 19.25 -32.76
N GLY A 675 -24.74 19.48 -33.99
CA GLY A 675 -25.22 20.57 -34.85
C GLY A 675 -24.71 21.95 -34.48
N GLN A 676 -23.95 22.07 -33.39
CA GLN A 676 -23.35 23.33 -32.95
C GLN A 676 -21.83 23.29 -33.13
N PRO A 677 -21.19 24.42 -33.50
CA PRO A 677 -19.75 24.53 -33.45
C PRO A 677 -19.26 24.33 -32.01
N VAL A 678 -18.32 23.41 -31.82
CA VAL A 678 -17.70 23.16 -30.51
C VAL A 678 -16.33 23.82 -30.45
N LYS A 679 -16.02 24.39 -29.28
CA LYS A 679 -14.69 24.92 -28.99
C LYS A 679 -13.72 23.75 -28.75
N VAL A 680 -12.67 23.67 -29.56
CA VAL A 680 -11.62 22.65 -29.44
C VAL A 680 -10.30 23.32 -29.12
N GLU A 681 -9.67 22.88 -28.03
CA GLU A 681 -8.33 23.25 -27.64
C GLU A 681 -7.33 22.27 -28.25
N LEU A 682 -6.52 22.79 -29.15
CA LEU A 682 -5.53 22.06 -29.93
C LEU A 682 -4.13 22.50 -29.51
N VAL A 683 -3.18 21.58 -29.48
CA VAL A 683 -1.77 21.92 -29.25
C VAL A 683 -0.96 21.42 -30.43
N LYS A 684 -0.20 22.35 -31.02
CA LYS A 684 0.53 22.10 -32.26
C LYS A 684 1.58 21.00 -32.05
N LEU A 685 1.56 20.00 -32.94
CA LEU A 685 2.60 19.00 -33.07
C LEU A 685 3.62 19.46 -34.12
N GLY A 686 4.89 19.47 -33.76
CA GLY A 686 5.99 19.78 -34.68
C GLY A 686 6.30 21.26 -34.78
#